data_AF-A0A672MPW0-F1
#
_entry.id   AF-A0A672MPW0-F1
#
_cell.length_a   1.000
_cell.length_b   1.000
_cell.length_c   1.000
_cell.angle_alpha   90.00
_cell.angle_beta   90.00
_cell.angle_gamma   90.00
#
_symmetry.space_group_name_H-M   'P 1'
#
loop_
_entity.id
_entity.type
_entity.pdbx_description
1 polymer ?
#
loop_
_entity_poly.entity_id
_entity_poly.type
_entity_poly.pdbx_seq_one_letter_code
_entity_poly.pdbx_strand_id
1 'polypeptide(L)'
;LAFNTFDYGFLLCISEDALRVETLNEYLSSRSYLVGYGRSQVDAEAFALLCRPLPERHVHALRWYKHIAALKPQTNGQTPESKAKRVQPPWSPPEGTDVSKLHLYNSLTRTKEVFVPQKGNKVLWYCCGPTVYDASHMGHARSYISFDILRRILKDYFKYDVFYCMNVTDIDDKIIKRARQNYLLEQYGEKKPSPSQILQDVLTARTPFKAKLAETTDPDKKQMLERLDAAVDAALGPLQMSVQSNAAGDTLQNQVLLEEAKDLLSDWLDSQFGSQVTENSIFSLLPKYWEGEYHKDMEALNVSKLILVNNSIYEVLTLCIVLYFLSARQLRLAFLMHSWKDTLDYSNNTMESAIQYERFINEFFLNVKDILRSPTDITGQFEKWEAEEIELNKSFYEKKTSVHEALCDNIDTRSALEEMRALVGQSNTYMAARRSAKLPPNRMLLQSIALYLTDMLKTFGAIEGSEPIGFPVGGNGQNADLESTVMPYLSVLSDFREDVRKIAREKKVTELLRLCDELRDDTLPELGVRLEDRDGLPTSVKLVDKETLLKEREERKKMEDEKKKKKEEAARKKQEQEMAKLAKMKVKPSEMFRSETDKYSNFDETGFPAHDAEGKELSKGLAKKLRKLYEAQEKLYNEYLQSTQNGS
;
A
#
# COMPACT_ATOMS: atom_id res chain seq x y z
N LEU A 1 -19.55 -70.85 28.97
CA LEU A 1 -18.36 -71.59 29.45
C LEU A 1 -17.93 -70.96 30.74
N ALA A 2 -17.92 -71.69 31.85
CA ALA A 2 -17.39 -71.16 33.10
C ALA A 2 -15.88 -70.93 32.94
N PHE A 3 -15.38 -69.75 33.32
CA PHE A 3 -13.94 -69.53 33.40
C PHE A 3 -13.43 -70.35 34.59
N ASN A 4 -12.64 -71.39 34.30
CA ASN A 4 -11.98 -72.18 35.34
C ASN A 4 -11.08 -71.25 36.15
N THR A 5 -11.45 -70.99 37.40
CA THR A 5 -10.58 -70.36 38.39
C THR A 5 -9.36 -71.26 38.59
N PHE A 6 -8.17 -70.73 38.37
CA PHE A 6 -6.92 -71.47 38.59
C PHE A 6 -6.72 -71.69 40.08
N ASP A 7 -6.78 -72.94 40.52
CA ASP A 7 -6.46 -73.36 41.88
C ASP A 7 -5.05 -73.99 41.91
N TYR A 8 -4.16 -73.43 42.73
CA TYR A 8 -2.80 -73.94 42.94
C TYR A 8 -2.69 -74.89 44.15
N GLY A 9 -3.82 -75.21 44.82
CA GLY A 9 -3.89 -76.06 46.01
C GLY A 9 -3.38 -77.48 45.82
N PHE A 10 -3.31 -77.99 44.59
CA PHE A 10 -2.65 -79.28 44.29
C PHE A 10 -1.18 -79.31 44.73
N LEU A 11 -0.49 -78.15 44.74
CA LEU A 11 0.90 -78.03 45.20
C LEU A 11 1.05 -78.27 46.71
N LEU A 12 -0.01 -78.04 47.50
CA LEU A 12 -0.04 -78.31 48.95
C LEU A 12 -0.04 -79.82 49.26
N CYS A 13 -0.49 -80.64 48.30
CA CYS A 13 -0.55 -82.10 48.44
C CYS A 13 0.77 -82.81 48.08
N ILE A 14 1.75 -82.08 47.54
CA ILE A 14 3.06 -82.63 47.15
C ILE A 14 4.05 -82.36 48.29
N SER A 15 4.58 -83.41 48.92
CA SER A 15 5.53 -83.30 50.04
C SER A 15 6.96 -82.94 49.62
N GLU A 16 7.37 -83.32 48.41
CA GLU A 16 8.75 -83.15 47.94
C GLU A 16 8.94 -81.88 47.09
N ASP A 17 9.85 -81.01 47.52
CA ASP A 17 10.08 -79.69 46.90
C ASP A 17 10.48 -79.76 45.41
N ALA A 18 11.34 -80.71 45.04
CA ALA A 18 11.80 -80.86 43.66
C ALA A 18 10.64 -81.20 42.71
N LEU A 19 9.81 -82.18 43.11
CA LEU A 19 8.63 -82.60 42.38
C LEU A 19 7.58 -81.47 42.30
N ARG A 20 7.37 -80.71 43.38
CA ARG A 20 6.44 -79.58 43.41
C ARG A 20 6.77 -78.50 42.38
N VAL A 21 8.06 -78.24 42.14
CA VAL A 21 8.51 -77.28 41.12
C VAL A 21 8.33 -77.83 39.70
N GLU A 22 8.61 -79.11 39.50
CA GLU A 22 8.47 -79.79 38.20
C GLU A 22 7.00 -79.87 37.77
N THR A 23 6.10 -80.32 38.66
CA THR A 23 4.65 -80.35 38.40
C THR A 23 4.08 -78.95 38.14
N LEU A 24 4.54 -77.92 38.85
CA LEU A 24 4.14 -76.53 38.56
C LEU A 24 4.62 -76.07 37.17
N ASN A 25 5.83 -76.47 36.77
CA ASN A 25 6.38 -76.11 35.46
C ASN A 25 5.62 -76.78 34.32
N GLU A 26 5.28 -78.06 34.45
CA GLU A 26 4.42 -78.77 33.48
C GLU A 26 3.01 -78.16 33.43
N TYR A 27 2.40 -77.89 34.59
CA TYR A 27 1.07 -77.28 34.68
C TYR A 27 0.99 -75.92 33.96
N LEU A 28 2.05 -75.11 34.07
CA LEU A 28 2.17 -73.80 33.42
C LEU A 28 2.78 -73.85 32.01
N SER A 29 3.19 -75.02 31.51
CA SER A 29 3.66 -75.17 30.12
C SER A 29 2.52 -75.02 29.11
N SER A 30 1.32 -75.48 29.49
CA SER A 30 0.11 -75.51 28.65
C SER A 30 -0.97 -74.51 29.08
N ARG A 31 -0.73 -73.71 30.12
CA ARG A 31 -1.73 -72.82 30.75
C ARG A 31 -1.17 -71.43 31.03
N SER A 32 -1.89 -70.39 30.63
CA SER A 32 -1.52 -69.00 30.94
C SER A 32 -2.02 -68.60 32.33
N TYR A 33 -1.09 -68.29 33.23
CA TYR A 33 -1.40 -67.78 34.57
C TYR A 33 -1.87 -66.32 34.60
N LEU A 34 -1.93 -65.63 33.45
CA LEU A 34 -2.31 -64.21 33.34
C LEU A 34 -3.79 -63.99 33.00
N VAL A 35 -4.51 -65.02 32.54
CA VAL A 35 -5.90 -64.89 32.10
C VAL A 35 -6.85 -65.28 33.23
N GLY A 36 -7.60 -64.31 33.78
CA GLY A 36 -8.57 -64.56 34.84
C GLY A 36 -7.97 -64.79 36.24
N TYR A 37 -6.73 -64.36 36.49
CA TYR A 37 -6.07 -64.53 37.78
C TYR A 37 -6.69 -63.64 38.87
N GLY A 38 -7.25 -64.26 39.90
CA GLY A 38 -7.68 -63.64 41.15
C GLY A 38 -7.02 -64.34 42.32
N ARG A 39 -6.18 -63.63 43.08
CA ARG A 39 -5.32 -64.19 44.14
C ARG A 39 -6.16 -64.71 45.31
N SER A 40 -6.18 -66.04 45.49
CA SER A 40 -6.78 -66.72 46.63
C SER A 40 -5.80 -66.85 47.82
N GLN A 41 -6.32 -67.24 48.99
CA GLN A 41 -5.50 -67.58 50.15
C GLN A 41 -4.64 -68.83 49.89
N VAL A 42 -5.22 -69.82 49.19
CA VAL A 42 -4.54 -71.08 48.80
C VAL A 42 -3.33 -70.79 47.90
N ASP A 43 -3.45 -69.81 46.98
CA ASP A 43 -2.35 -69.42 46.10
C ASP A 43 -1.18 -68.79 46.87
N ALA A 44 -1.48 -68.05 47.96
CA ALA A 44 -0.48 -67.44 48.81
C ALA A 44 0.29 -68.49 49.63
N GLU A 45 -0.38 -69.55 50.06
CA GLU A 45 0.20 -70.69 50.78
C GLU A 45 1.02 -71.58 49.83
N ALA A 46 0.48 -71.91 48.65
CA ALA A 46 1.19 -72.65 47.61
C ALA A 46 2.45 -71.90 47.13
N PHE A 47 2.40 -70.57 47.01
CA PHE A 47 3.58 -69.74 46.74
C PHE A 47 4.58 -69.72 47.91
N ALA A 48 4.12 -69.80 49.17
CA ALA A 48 5.00 -69.81 50.34
C ALA A 48 5.83 -71.11 50.44
N LEU A 49 5.33 -72.24 49.92
CA LEU A 49 6.08 -73.50 49.83
C LEU A 49 7.25 -73.45 48.82
N LEU A 50 7.35 -72.41 47.99
CA LEU A 50 8.37 -72.27 46.93
C LEU A 50 9.45 -71.26 47.35
N CYS A 51 9.89 -71.32 48.60
CA CYS A 51 10.59 -70.24 49.33
C CYS A 51 12.04 -69.93 48.89
N ARG A 52 12.45 -70.26 47.66
CA ARG A 52 13.78 -69.99 47.09
C ARG A 52 13.68 -69.70 45.57
N PRO A 53 14.65 -68.99 44.96
CA PRO A 53 14.67 -68.80 43.51
C PRO A 53 14.62 -70.16 42.79
N LEU A 54 13.61 -70.35 41.94
CA LEU A 54 13.41 -71.63 41.25
C LEU A 54 14.54 -71.86 40.21
N PRO A 55 15.01 -73.12 40.03
CA PRO A 55 16.05 -73.42 39.05
C PRO A 55 15.68 -73.00 37.63
N GLU A 56 16.63 -72.41 36.89
CA GLU A 56 16.36 -71.83 35.56
C GLU A 56 15.87 -72.83 34.51
N ARG A 57 16.14 -74.13 34.70
CA ARG A 57 15.61 -75.22 33.87
C ARG A 57 14.07 -75.30 33.86
N HIS A 58 13.40 -74.75 34.87
CA HIS A 58 11.93 -74.75 35.00
C HIS A 58 11.35 -73.37 34.64
N VAL A 59 11.45 -73.01 33.35
CA VAL A 59 11.19 -71.66 32.83
C VAL A 59 9.78 -71.13 33.16
N HIS A 60 8.75 -71.98 33.08
CA HIS A 60 7.36 -71.57 33.31
C HIS A 60 7.09 -71.30 34.79
N ALA A 61 7.54 -72.21 35.67
CA ALA A 61 7.44 -72.03 37.12
C ALA A 61 8.25 -70.82 37.60
N LEU A 62 9.47 -70.63 37.09
CA LEU A 62 10.32 -69.47 37.43
C LEU A 62 9.69 -68.13 36.99
N ARG A 63 9.08 -68.08 35.80
CA ARG A 63 8.39 -66.88 35.31
C ARG A 63 7.18 -66.51 36.18
N TRP A 64 6.38 -67.50 36.56
CA TRP A 64 5.28 -67.30 37.51
C TRP A 64 5.79 -66.87 38.90
N TYR A 65 6.82 -67.53 39.43
CA TYR A 65 7.39 -67.17 40.73
C TYR A 65 7.90 -65.73 40.77
N LYS A 66 8.65 -65.28 39.75
CA LYS A 66 9.10 -63.89 39.63
C LYS A 66 7.93 -62.90 39.58
N HIS A 67 6.84 -63.25 38.88
CA HIS A 67 5.64 -62.41 38.80
C HIS A 67 4.92 -62.29 40.15
N ILE A 68 4.67 -63.40 40.84
CA ILE A 68 3.97 -63.41 42.14
C ILE A 68 4.84 -62.82 43.27
N ALA A 69 6.17 -63.00 43.22
CA ALA A 69 7.11 -62.38 44.15
C ALA A 69 7.04 -60.85 44.11
N ALA A 70 6.96 -60.26 42.90
CA ALA A 70 6.82 -58.82 42.71
C ALA A 70 5.49 -58.24 43.24
N LEU A 71 4.49 -59.11 43.50
CA LEU A 71 3.18 -58.76 44.06
C LEU A 71 3.09 -58.95 45.58
N LYS A 72 4.19 -59.27 46.28
CA LYS A 72 4.25 -59.21 47.75
C LYS A 72 4.61 -57.77 48.20
N PRO A 73 3.82 -57.12 49.07
CA PRO A 73 4.21 -55.85 49.68
C PRO A 73 5.49 -56.06 50.50
N GLN A 74 6.49 -55.20 50.33
CA GLN A 74 7.68 -55.25 51.19
C GLN A 74 7.34 -54.73 52.58
N THR A 75 7.42 -55.62 53.57
CA THR A 75 7.39 -55.26 54.99
C THR A 75 8.82 -54.96 55.46
N ASN A 76 9.17 -53.68 55.52
CA ASN A 76 10.30 -53.20 56.31
C ASN A 76 9.93 -51.87 56.97
N GLY A 77 10.27 -51.73 58.25
CA GLY A 77 9.75 -50.67 59.10
C GLY A 77 10.38 -49.30 58.84
N GLN A 78 9.62 -48.42 58.18
CA GLN A 78 9.74 -46.97 58.35
C GLN A 78 8.34 -46.40 58.59
N THR A 79 8.26 -45.34 59.39
CA THR A 79 7.02 -44.64 59.76
C THR A 79 6.23 -44.19 58.52
N PRO A 80 4.89 -44.08 58.58
CA PRO A 80 4.08 -43.81 57.41
C PRO A 80 4.19 -42.34 57.00
N GLU A 81 5.20 -42.00 56.20
CA GLU A 81 5.05 -40.88 55.27
C GLU A 81 3.83 -41.17 54.39
N SER A 82 2.84 -40.28 54.47
CA SER A 82 1.66 -40.35 53.63
C SER A 82 2.11 -40.44 52.18
N LYS A 83 1.81 -41.55 51.49
CA LYS A 83 2.05 -41.67 50.04
C LYS A 83 1.34 -40.50 49.37
N ALA A 84 2.12 -39.49 48.99
CA ALA A 84 1.61 -38.37 48.23
C ALA A 84 0.89 -38.95 47.02
N LYS A 85 -0.36 -38.53 46.79
CA LYS A 85 -1.01 -38.79 45.49
C LYS A 85 0.00 -38.35 44.43
N ARG A 86 0.24 -39.17 43.40
CA ARG A 86 1.02 -38.73 42.23
C ARG A 86 0.30 -37.53 41.63
N VAL A 87 0.72 -36.33 42.02
CA VAL A 87 0.33 -35.09 41.37
C VAL A 87 1.10 -35.08 40.06
N GLN A 88 0.39 -34.92 38.94
CA GLN A 88 1.05 -34.66 37.67
C GLN A 88 1.91 -33.39 37.83
N PRO A 89 3.11 -33.32 37.23
CA PRO A 89 3.87 -32.07 37.25
C PRO A 89 2.99 -30.94 36.71
N PRO A 90 3.01 -29.75 37.33
CA PRO A 90 2.23 -28.63 36.82
C PRO A 90 2.68 -28.34 35.39
N TRP A 91 1.75 -28.41 34.45
CA TRP A 91 2.04 -28.00 33.08
C TRP A 91 2.24 -26.49 33.08
N SER A 92 3.48 -26.06 32.84
CA SER A 92 3.79 -24.71 32.38
C SER A 92 3.82 -24.72 30.85
N PRO A 93 3.26 -23.71 30.18
CA PRO A 93 3.46 -23.57 28.75
C PRO A 93 4.95 -23.27 28.45
N PRO A 94 5.45 -23.58 27.23
CA PRO A 94 6.81 -23.24 26.82
C PRO A 94 7.13 -21.74 26.96
N GLU A 95 8.39 -21.43 27.21
CA GLU A 95 8.87 -20.03 27.21
C GLU A 95 8.60 -19.39 25.83
N GLY A 96 7.93 -18.22 25.82
CA GLY A 96 7.46 -17.56 24.60
C GLY A 96 6.02 -17.85 24.16
N THR A 97 5.18 -18.53 24.96
CA THR A 97 3.75 -18.72 24.63
C THR A 97 2.83 -17.53 24.87
N ASP A 98 3.32 -16.40 25.42
CA ASP A 98 2.52 -15.18 25.48
C ASP A 98 2.43 -14.57 24.07
N VAL A 99 1.46 -15.07 23.31
CA VAL A 99 1.17 -14.59 21.96
C VAL A 99 0.63 -13.16 22.04
N SER A 100 1.16 -12.26 21.20
CA SER A 100 0.69 -10.87 21.10
C SER A 100 -0.82 -10.82 20.88
N LYS A 101 -1.54 -10.18 21.81
CA LYS A 101 -3.01 -10.09 21.78
C LYS A 101 -3.42 -8.85 20.99
N LEU A 102 -4.48 -8.96 20.21
CA LEU A 102 -5.09 -7.81 19.56
C LEU A 102 -5.64 -6.86 20.62
N HIS A 103 -5.15 -5.62 20.61
CA HIS A 103 -5.69 -4.49 21.35
C HIS A 103 -6.35 -3.52 20.36
N LEU A 104 -7.46 -2.90 20.73
CA LEU A 104 -8.09 -1.83 19.97
C LEU A 104 -8.28 -0.59 20.84
N TYR A 105 -8.18 0.60 20.24
CA TYR A 105 -8.43 1.87 20.89
C TYR A 105 -9.93 2.06 21.12
N ASN A 106 -10.35 2.07 22.38
CA ASN A 106 -11.73 2.26 22.77
C ASN A 106 -11.98 3.76 23.04
N SER A 107 -12.78 4.41 22.20
CA SER A 107 -13.10 5.84 22.35
C SER A 107 -13.86 6.19 23.64
N LEU A 108 -14.50 5.23 24.31
CA LEU A 108 -15.21 5.44 25.58
C LEU A 108 -14.23 5.61 26.75
N THR A 109 -13.16 4.82 26.78
CA THR A 109 -12.13 4.84 27.85
C THR A 109 -10.88 5.64 27.44
N ARG A 110 -10.72 5.93 26.14
CA ARG A 110 -9.58 6.61 25.51
C ARG A 110 -8.25 5.86 25.70
N THR A 111 -8.31 4.54 25.83
CA THR A 111 -7.15 3.65 25.99
C THR A 111 -7.19 2.52 24.96
N LYS A 112 -6.04 1.85 24.75
CA LYS A 112 -5.99 0.60 24.00
C LYS A 112 -6.35 -0.55 24.94
N GLU A 113 -7.34 -1.35 24.58
CA GLU A 113 -7.88 -2.44 25.39
C GLU A 113 -7.80 -3.77 24.62
N VAL A 114 -7.57 -4.88 25.33
CA VAL A 114 -7.56 -6.22 24.71
C VAL A 114 -8.93 -6.48 24.07
N PHE A 115 -8.94 -6.75 22.76
CA PHE A 115 -10.16 -7.07 22.04
C PHE A 115 -10.60 -8.50 22.35
N VAL A 116 -11.72 -8.62 23.07
CA VAL A 116 -12.34 -9.91 23.42
C VAL A 116 -13.79 -9.91 22.94
N PRO A 117 -14.16 -10.70 21.92
CA PRO A 117 -15.54 -10.75 21.45
C PRO A 117 -16.48 -11.37 22.50
N GLN A 118 -17.72 -10.87 22.57
CA GLN A 118 -18.71 -11.31 23.55
C GLN A 118 -19.09 -12.81 23.42
N LYS A 119 -18.95 -13.39 22.22
CA LYS A 119 -19.38 -14.77 21.91
C LYS A 119 -18.28 -15.55 21.19
N GLY A 120 -17.23 -15.91 21.93
CA GLY A 120 -16.11 -16.71 21.41
C GLY A 120 -15.41 -15.99 20.27
N ASN A 121 -15.40 -16.59 19.08
CA ASN A 121 -14.76 -16.02 17.90
C ASN A 121 -15.67 -15.11 17.06
N LYS A 122 -16.91 -14.85 17.49
CA LYS A 122 -17.91 -14.07 16.71
C LYS A 122 -17.91 -12.60 17.09
N VAL A 123 -17.72 -11.75 16.09
CA VAL A 123 -17.76 -10.28 16.19
C VAL A 123 -19.04 -9.77 15.52
N LEU A 124 -19.87 -9.05 16.26
CA LEU A 124 -20.99 -8.28 15.71
C LEU A 124 -20.54 -6.82 15.60
N TRP A 125 -20.56 -6.25 14.39
CA TRP A 125 -20.07 -4.90 14.14
C TRP A 125 -21.09 -4.10 13.34
N TYR A 126 -21.51 -2.97 13.90
CA TYR A 126 -22.31 -1.95 13.22
C TYR A 126 -21.45 -0.74 12.83
N CYS A 127 -21.64 -0.20 11.64
CA CYS A 127 -21.12 1.09 11.20
C CYS A 127 -22.26 1.98 10.70
N CYS A 128 -22.17 3.29 10.94
CA CYS A 128 -23.03 4.25 10.25
C CYS A 128 -22.63 4.31 8.77
N GLY A 129 -23.61 4.28 7.87
CA GLY A 129 -23.40 4.52 6.44
C GLY A 129 -23.81 5.92 5.99
N PRO A 130 -23.92 6.16 4.67
CA PRO A 130 -24.06 7.49 4.10
C PRO A 130 -25.49 8.03 4.19
N THR A 131 -25.63 9.36 4.21
CA THR A 131 -26.87 10.05 3.85
C THR A 131 -26.86 10.32 2.35
N VAL A 132 -27.75 9.64 1.61
CA VAL A 132 -27.73 9.59 0.14
C VAL A 132 -28.46 10.78 -0.49
N TYR A 133 -27.90 11.98 -0.34
CA TYR A 133 -28.45 13.22 -0.95
C TYR A 133 -27.56 13.84 -2.03
N ASP A 134 -26.30 13.40 -2.14
CA ASP A 134 -25.29 13.95 -3.03
C ASP A 134 -24.19 12.89 -3.31
N ALA A 135 -23.28 13.20 -4.23
CA ALA A 135 -22.19 12.31 -4.62
C ALA A 135 -21.23 11.98 -3.48
N SER A 136 -20.63 10.78 -3.50
CA SER A 136 -19.60 10.42 -2.52
C SER A 136 -18.35 11.30 -2.68
N HIS A 137 -17.80 11.78 -1.57
CA HIS A 137 -16.56 12.53 -1.55
C HIS A 137 -15.44 11.76 -0.84
N MET A 138 -14.21 12.27 -0.90
CA MET A 138 -13.02 11.61 -0.35
C MET A 138 -13.11 11.22 1.14
N GLY A 139 -13.84 11.99 1.97
CA GLY A 139 -14.13 11.60 3.36
C GLY A 139 -14.90 10.26 3.49
N HIS A 140 -15.84 9.97 2.58
CA HIS A 140 -16.54 8.69 2.52
C HIS A 140 -15.59 7.57 2.11
N ALA A 141 -14.76 7.80 1.08
CA ALA A 141 -13.74 6.84 0.65
C ALA A 141 -12.80 6.47 1.80
N ARG A 142 -12.27 7.46 2.55
CA ARG A 142 -11.41 7.22 3.72
C ARG A 142 -12.13 6.38 4.78
N SER A 143 -13.36 6.72 5.15
CA SER A 143 -14.12 5.95 6.15
C SER A 143 -14.34 4.50 5.69
N TYR A 144 -14.97 4.29 4.53
CA TYR A 144 -15.41 2.96 4.11
C TYR A 144 -14.26 2.05 3.68
N ILE A 145 -13.19 2.56 3.05
CA ILE A 145 -11.99 1.75 2.80
C ILE A 145 -11.27 1.41 4.10
N SER A 146 -11.20 2.31 5.08
CA SER A 146 -10.57 1.99 6.38
C SER A 146 -11.35 0.92 7.12
N PHE A 147 -12.69 0.98 7.14
CA PHE A 147 -13.51 -0.08 7.73
C PHE A 147 -13.44 -1.40 6.94
N ASP A 148 -13.31 -1.36 5.61
CA ASP A 148 -13.04 -2.54 4.77
C ASP A 148 -11.70 -3.20 5.13
N ILE A 149 -10.61 -2.42 5.21
CA ILE A 149 -9.28 -2.89 5.65
C ILE A 149 -9.38 -3.56 7.03
N LEU A 150 -9.99 -2.88 8.01
CA LEU A 150 -10.16 -3.40 9.36
C LEU A 150 -10.99 -4.69 9.38
N ARG A 151 -12.08 -4.76 8.58
CA ARG A 151 -12.93 -5.96 8.42
C ARG A 151 -12.16 -7.13 7.82
N ARG A 152 -11.37 -6.90 6.77
CA ARG A 152 -10.51 -7.92 6.15
C ARG A 152 -9.41 -8.37 7.11
N ILE A 153 -8.79 -7.47 7.88
CA ILE A 153 -7.78 -7.87 8.88
C ILE A 153 -8.41 -8.72 9.99
N LEU A 154 -9.55 -8.31 10.56
CA LEU A 154 -10.23 -9.12 11.58
C LEU A 154 -10.65 -10.50 11.04
N LYS A 155 -11.22 -10.57 9.84
CA LYS A 155 -11.75 -11.80 9.23
C LYS A 155 -10.66 -12.70 8.64
N ASP A 156 -9.76 -12.13 7.84
CA ASP A 156 -8.84 -12.87 6.97
C ASP A 156 -7.43 -12.98 7.57
N TYR A 157 -6.99 -12.06 8.43
CA TYR A 157 -5.75 -12.22 9.23
C TYR A 157 -6.02 -12.91 10.57
N PHE A 158 -6.83 -12.29 11.44
CA PHE A 158 -7.11 -12.79 12.80
C PHE A 158 -8.15 -13.92 12.86
N LYS A 159 -8.81 -14.24 11.74
CA LYS A 159 -9.78 -15.35 11.61
C LYS A 159 -11.05 -15.23 12.47
N TYR A 160 -11.48 -14.01 12.82
CA TYR A 160 -12.77 -13.76 13.48
C TYR A 160 -13.97 -14.02 12.54
N ASP A 161 -15.08 -14.55 13.09
CA ASP A 161 -16.39 -14.59 12.42
C ASP A 161 -17.06 -13.22 12.52
N VAL A 162 -16.78 -12.35 11.53
CA VAL A 162 -17.26 -10.96 11.51
C VAL A 162 -18.61 -10.84 10.79
N PHE A 163 -19.67 -10.59 11.56
CA PHE A 163 -20.96 -10.13 11.05
C PHE A 163 -20.99 -8.60 11.05
N TYR A 164 -20.82 -8.01 9.86
CA TYR A 164 -20.76 -6.56 9.64
C TYR A 164 -22.09 -6.05 9.08
N CYS A 165 -22.64 -5.00 9.69
CA CYS A 165 -23.88 -4.33 9.30
C CYS A 165 -23.62 -2.83 9.13
N MET A 166 -24.23 -2.24 8.10
CA MET A 166 -24.16 -0.80 7.84
C MET A 166 -25.54 -0.33 7.37
N ASN A 167 -26.03 0.79 7.89
CA ASN A 167 -27.27 1.40 7.41
C ASN A 167 -27.03 2.23 6.15
N VAL A 168 -28.10 2.59 5.45
CA VAL A 168 -28.13 3.75 4.55
C VAL A 168 -29.16 4.72 5.14
N THR A 169 -28.90 6.01 5.11
CA THR A 169 -29.86 7.03 5.54
C THR A 169 -30.55 7.57 4.30
N ASP A 170 -31.73 7.03 3.99
CA ASP A 170 -32.58 7.38 2.85
C ASP A 170 -33.63 8.47 3.18
N ILE A 171 -33.77 8.83 4.46
CA ILE A 171 -34.65 9.90 4.96
C ILE A 171 -33.87 10.84 5.88
N ASP A 172 -33.74 12.10 5.49
CA ASP A 172 -33.04 13.19 6.20
C ASP A 172 -33.58 14.55 5.70
N ASP A 173 -33.56 15.59 6.52
CA ASP A 173 -33.94 16.96 6.12
C ASP A 173 -33.14 17.44 4.89
N LYS A 174 -31.88 17.03 4.76
CA LYS A 174 -31.03 17.31 3.59
C LYS A 174 -31.54 16.63 2.32
N ILE A 175 -32.01 15.38 2.42
CA ILE A 175 -32.59 14.64 1.30
C ILE A 175 -33.90 15.31 0.87
N ILE A 176 -34.77 15.64 1.84
CA ILE A 176 -36.04 16.31 1.58
C ILE A 176 -35.81 17.65 0.88
N LYS A 177 -34.89 18.46 1.39
CA LYS A 177 -34.56 19.75 0.78
C LYS A 177 -33.95 19.60 -0.61
N ARG A 178 -32.92 18.77 -0.79
CA ARG A 178 -32.22 18.60 -2.08
C ARG A 178 -33.14 18.01 -3.15
N ALA A 179 -34.03 17.08 -2.80
CA ALA A 179 -35.00 16.52 -3.75
C ALA A 179 -35.98 17.60 -4.25
N ARG A 180 -36.45 18.46 -3.34
CA ARG A 180 -37.35 19.56 -3.66
C ARG A 180 -36.67 20.66 -4.49
N GLN A 181 -35.43 21.00 -4.15
CA GLN A 181 -34.57 21.90 -4.92
C GLN A 181 -34.37 21.43 -6.36
N ASN A 182 -33.99 20.16 -6.54
CA ASN A 182 -33.77 19.58 -7.86
C ASN A 182 -35.05 19.59 -8.70
N TYR A 183 -36.18 19.14 -8.13
CA TYR A 183 -37.49 19.15 -8.80
C TYR A 183 -37.92 20.57 -9.22
N LEU A 184 -37.81 21.55 -8.31
CA LEU A 184 -38.20 22.93 -8.62
C LEU A 184 -37.31 23.58 -9.68
N LEU A 185 -36.02 23.24 -9.70
CA LEU A 185 -35.08 23.71 -10.72
C LEU A 185 -35.34 23.07 -12.09
N GLU A 186 -35.64 21.77 -12.13
CA GLU A 186 -36.05 21.06 -13.35
C GLU A 186 -37.34 21.67 -13.92
N GLN A 187 -38.36 21.86 -13.07
CA GLN A 187 -39.60 22.57 -13.42
C GLN A 187 -39.38 24.03 -13.86
N TYR A 188 -38.33 24.69 -13.37
CA TYR A 188 -37.95 26.03 -13.84
C TYR A 188 -37.34 25.98 -15.25
N GLY A 189 -36.47 25.00 -15.52
CA GLY A 189 -35.88 24.75 -16.84
C GLY A 189 -36.92 24.36 -17.90
N GLU A 190 -37.85 23.46 -17.57
CA GLU A 190 -38.92 23.02 -18.49
C GLU A 190 -39.82 24.17 -18.98
N LYS A 191 -40.06 25.17 -18.13
CA LYS A 191 -40.84 26.38 -18.47
C LYS A 191 -40.15 27.29 -19.48
N LYS A 192 -38.85 27.08 -19.75
CA LYS A 192 -38.02 27.87 -20.68
C LYS A 192 -38.19 29.38 -20.48
N PRO A 193 -37.91 29.91 -19.26
CA PRO A 193 -38.03 31.32 -18.95
C PRO A 193 -37.18 32.18 -19.90
N SER A 194 -37.65 33.40 -20.18
CA SER A 194 -36.93 34.33 -21.05
C SER A 194 -35.57 34.74 -20.44
N PRO A 195 -34.55 35.12 -21.23
CA PRO A 195 -33.25 35.57 -20.72
C PRO A 195 -33.37 36.70 -19.68
N SER A 196 -34.28 37.64 -19.89
CA SER A 196 -34.57 38.74 -18.96
C SER A 196 -35.16 38.25 -17.63
N GLN A 197 -35.97 37.19 -17.67
CA GLN A 197 -36.53 36.56 -16.46
C GLN A 197 -35.47 35.78 -15.70
N ILE A 198 -34.65 34.97 -16.39
CA ILE A 198 -33.51 34.26 -15.77
C ILE A 198 -32.61 35.25 -15.04
N LEU A 199 -32.27 36.36 -15.70
CA LEU A 199 -31.45 37.41 -15.10
C LEU A 199 -32.08 37.98 -13.82
N GLN A 200 -33.38 38.32 -13.87
CA GLN A 200 -34.09 38.91 -12.73
C GLN A 200 -34.22 37.93 -11.55
N ASP A 201 -34.54 36.66 -11.84
CA ASP A 201 -34.70 35.62 -10.82
C ASP A 201 -33.36 35.30 -10.15
N VAL A 202 -32.26 35.19 -10.92
CA VAL A 202 -30.90 35.01 -10.38
C VAL A 202 -30.44 36.20 -9.54
N LEU A 203 -30.68 37.44 -9.98
CA LEU A 203 -30.36 38.64 -9.17
C LEU A 203 -31.16 38.69 -7.87
N THR A 204 -32.43 38.26 -7.91
CA THR A 204 -33.29 38.17 -6.73
C THR A 204 -32.79 37.09 -5.77
N ALA A 205 -32.50 35.89 -6.26
CA ALA A 205 -31.95 34.76 -5.51
C ALA A 205 -30.56 35.05 -4.90
N ARG A 206 -29.73 35.86 -5.57
CA ARG A 206 -28.40 36.27 -5.07
C ARG A 206 -28.48 37.20 -3.86
N THR A 207 -29.61 37.87 -3.61
CA THR A 207 -29.79 38.78 -2.47
C THR A 207 -29.70 38.06 -1.11
N PRO A 208 -30.51 37.04 -0.79
CA PRO A 208 -30.36 36.28 0.45
C PRO A 208 -29.04 35.49 0.51
N PHE A 209 -28.49 35.08 -0.64
CA PHE A 209 -27.17 34.45 -0.70
C PHE A 209 -26.05 35.40 -0.20
N LYS A 210 -26.05 36.66 -0.62
CA LYS A 210 -25.07 37.66 -0.13
C LYS A 210 -25.21 37.97 1.36
N ALA A 211 -26.42 37.97 1.92
CA ALA A 211 -26.62 38.08 3.36
C ALA A 211 -25.97 36.91 4.11
N LYS A 212 -26.26 35.67 3.68
CA LYS A 212 -25.68 34.42 4.22
C LYS A 212 -24.15 34.36 4.08
N LEU A 213 -23.59 34.92 3.01
CA LEU A 213 -22.15 35.05 2.80
C LEU A 213 -21.53 36.05 3.79
N ALA A 214 -22.17 37.21 4.02
CA ALA A 214 -21.71 38.21 4.97
C ALA A 214 -21.74 37.70 6.43
N GLU A 215 -22.74 36.89 6.78
CA GLU A 215 -22.90 36.25 8.10
C GLU A 215 -21.96 35.05 8.32
N THR A 216 -21.33 34.50 7.27
CA THR A 216 -20.47 33.32 7.41
C THR A 216 -19.11 33.71 8.01
N THR A 217 -18.83 33.16 9.20
CA THR A 217 -17.60 33.39 9.98
C THR A 217 -16.49 32.37 9.74
N ASP A 218 -16.84 31.15 9.32
CA ASP A 218 -15.89 30.08 9.03
C ASP A 218 -15.09 30.38 7.74
N PRO A 219 -13.75 30.36 7.76
CA PRO A 219 -12.92 30.87 6.66
C PRO A 219 -13.02 30.01 5.39
N ASP A 220 -13.04 28.69 5.52
CA ASP A 220 -13.08 27.78 4.37
C ASP A 220 -14.46 27.83 3.70
N LYS A 221 -15.53 27.81 4.50
CA LYS A 221 -16.90 27.98 4.03
C LYS A 221 -17.12 29.36 3.40
N LYS A 222 -16.53 30.41 3.98
CA LYS A 222 -16.61 31.76 3.41
C LYS A 222 -15.91 31.83 2.05
N GLN A 223 -14.69 31.32 1.95
CA GLN A 223 -13.95 31.24 0.68
C GLN A 223 -14.72 30.46 -0.39
N MET A 224 -15.39 29.36 -0.01
CA MET A 224 -16.26 28.60 -0.92
C MET A 224 -17.45 29.44 -1.42
N LEU A 225 -18.15 30.15 -0.54
CA LEU A 225 -19.28 31.02 -0.91
C LEU A 225 -18.84 32.22 -1.76
N GLU A 226 -17.66 32.79 -1.49
CA GLU A 226 -17.07 33.87 -2.29
C GLU A 226 -16.70 33.42 -3.71
N ARG A 227 -16.18 32.19 -3.87
CA ARG A 227 -15.95 31.60 -5.20
C ARG A 227 -17.25 31.39 -5.98
N LEU A 228 -18.30 30.91 -5.33
CA LEU A 228 -19.63 30.76 -5.93
C LEU A 228 -20.23 32.12 -6.35
N ASP A 229 -20.16 33.15 -5.50
CA ASP A 229 -20.66 34.49 -5.86
C ASP A 229 -19.89 35.08 -7.05
N ALA A 230 -18.57 34.87 -7.11
CA ALA A 230 -17.71 35.35 -8.18
C ALA A 230 -17.96 34.63 -9.52
N ALA A 231 -18.20 33.31 -9.50
CA ALA A 231 -18.56 32.56 -10.70
C ALA A 231 -19.91 33.02 -11.28
N VAL A 232 -20.91 33.21 -10.41
CA VAL A 232 -22.21 33.79 -10.79
C VAL A 232 -22.07 35.22 -11.31
N ASP A 233 -21.23 36.07 -10.69
CA ASP A 233 -20.97 37.43 -11.15
C ASP A 233 -20.38 37.45 -12.57
N ALA A 234 -19.41 36.56 -12.83
CA ALA A 234 -18.80 36.39 -14.15
C ALA A 234 -19.81 35.89 -15.20
N ALA A 235 -20.72 34.99 -14.83
CA ALA A 235 -21.76 34.47 -15.72
C ALA A 235 -22.90 35.48 -15.99
N LEU A 236 -23.17 36.41 -15.06
CA LEU A 236 -24.21 37.45 -15.22
C LEU A 236 -23.85 38.45 -16.33
N GLY A 237 -22.60 38.89 -16.41
CA GLY A 237 -22.15 39.94 -17.34
C GLY A 237 -22.48 39.69 -18.82
N PRO A 238 -22.11 38.52 -19.40
CA PRO A 238 -22.41 38.19 -20.80
C PRO A 238 -23.91 38.25 -21.12
N LEU A 239 -24.76 37.71 -20.24
CA LEU A 239 -26.20 37.69 -20.48
C LEU A 239 -26.84 39.08 -20.31
N GLN A 240 -26.35 39.89 -19.36
CA GLN A 240 -26.76 41.30 -19.25
C GLN A 240 -26.50 42.08 -20.54
N MET A 241 -25.30 41.92 -21.12
CA MET A 241 -24.95 42.57 -22.39
C MET A 241 -25.80 42.07 -23.56
N SER A 242 -26.13 40.77 -23.61
CA SER A 242 -27.01 40.21 -24.64
C SER A 242 -28.43 40.77 -24.56
N VAL A 243 -29.02 40.81 -23.35
CA VAL A 243 -30.35 41.38 -23.10
C VAL A 243 -30.40 42.88 -23.41
N GLN A 244 -29.36 43.64 -23.05
CA GLN A 244 -29.30 45.09 -23.35
C GLN A 244 -29.13 45.42 -24.84
N SER A 245 -28.50 44.53 -25.61
CA SER A 245 -28.23 44.75 -27.04
C SER A 245 -29.36 44.29 -27.97
N ASN A 246 -30.45 43.72 -27.44
CA ASN A 246 -31.49 43.02 -28.21
C ASN A 246 -30.94 41.93 -29.14
N ALA A 247 -29.73 41.43 -28.88
CA ALA A 247 -29.25 40.20 -29.50
C ALA A 247 -30.15 39.06 -29.00
N ALA A 248 -30.58 38.17 -29.91
CA ALA A 248 -31.30 36.97 -29.51
C ALA A 248 -30.40 36.17 -28.55
N GLY A 249 -30.79 36.11 -27.28
CA GLY A 249 -29.94 35.59 -26.20
C GLY A 249 -29.40 34.21 -26.54
N ASP A 250 -28.07 34.10 -26.59
CA ASP A 250 -27.42 32.84 -26.94
C ASP A 250 -27.89 31.76 -25.95
N THR A 251 -28.37 30.64 -26.50
CA THR A 251 -28.85 29.51 -25.68
C THR A 251 -27.74 29.00 -24.76
N LEU A 252 -26.48 29.12 -25.19
CA LEU A 252 -25.30 28.80 -24.41
C LEU A 252 -25.13 29.73 -23.18
N GLN A 253 -25.37 31.04 -23.32
CA GLN A 253 -25.22 32.00 -22.21
C GLN A 253 -26.29 31.77 -21.12
N ASN A 254 -27.51 31.44 -21.52
CA ASN A 254 -28.57 31.06 -20.58
C ASN A 254 -28.19 29.80 -19.80
N GLN A 255 -27.66 28.78 -20.48
CA GLN A 255 -27.22 27.52 -19.86
C GLN A 255 -26.07 27.73 -18.88
N VAL A 256 -25.05 28.52 -19.26
CA VAL A 256 -23.91 28.85 -18.38
C VAL A 256 -24.39 29.56 -17.11
N LEU A 257 -25.26 30.58 -17.22
CA LEU A 257 -25.77 31.27 -16.03
C LEU A 257 -26.62 30.36 -15.14
N LEU A 258 -27.43 29.46 -15.71
CA LEU A 258 -28.27 28.54 -14.94
C LEU A 258 -27.44 27.49 -14.19
N GLU A 259 -26.34 26.99 -14.76
CA GLU A 259 -25.48 26.02 -14.08
C GLU A 259 -24.65 26.70 -12.97
N GLU A 260 -24.04 27.86 -13.22
CA GLU A 260 -23.27 28.59 -12.20
C GLU A 260 -24.18 29.12 -11.06
N ALA A 261 -25.41 29.53 -11.36
CA ALA A 261 -26.38 30.01 -10.36
C ALA A 261 -27.25 28.90 -9.73
N LYS A 262 -27.01 27.62 -10.05
CA LYS A 262 -27.83 26.46 -9.67
C LYS A 262 -28.13 26.36 -8.18
N ASP A 263 -27.12 26.45 -7.32
CA ASP A 263 -27.30 26.29 -5.87
C ASP A 263 -28.08 27.46 -5.26
N LEU A 264 -27.82 28.70 -5.65
CA LEU A 264 -28.56 29.86 -5.12
C LEU A 264 -29.97 29.97 -5.69
N LEU A 265 -30.16 29.62 -6.97
CA LEU A 265 -31.47 29.65 -7.63
C LEU A 265 -32.37 28.57 -7.05
N SER A 266 -31.84 27.37 -6.80
CA SER A 266 -32.60 26.29 -6.16
C SER A 266 -32.89 26.57 -4.68
N ASP A 267 -31.96 27.14 -3.88
CA ASP A 267 -32.24 27.64 -2.51
C ASP A 267 -33.39 28.68 -2.53
N TRP A 268 -33.43 29.57 -3.52
CA TRP A 268 -34.49 30.57 -3.65
C TRP A 268 -35.83 29.96 -4.10
N LEU A 269 -35.84 29.14 -5.15
CA LEU A 269 -37.04 28.44 -5.61
C LEU A 269 -37.67 27.61 -4.49
N ASP A 270 -36.86 26.92 -3.69
CA ASP A 270 -37.28 26.17 -2.51
C ASP A 270 -38.01 27.05 -1.49
N SER A 271 -37.50 28.27 -1.24
CA SER A 271 -38.11 29.22 -0.31
C SER A 271 -39.47 29.76 -0.79
N GLN A 272 -39.70 29.85 -2.10
CA GLN A 272 -40.93 30.41 -2.69
C GLN A 272 -42.00 29.33 -2.95
N PHE A 273 -41.57 28.16 -3.44
CA PHE A 273 -42.46 27.14 -4.01
C PHE A 273 -42.38 25.79 -3.27
N GLY A 274 -41.46 25.61 -2.32
CA GLY A 274 -41.26 24.33 -1.62
C GLY A 274 -42.50 23.84 -0.85
N SER A 275 -43.36 24.74 -0.36
CA SER A 275 -44.64 24.36 0.28
C SER A 275 -45.67 23.75 -0.68
N GLN A 276 -45.47 23.88 -1.99
CA GLN A 276 -46.37 23.39 -3.04
C GLN A 276 -46.01 21.97 -3.49
N VAL A 277 -44.80 21.50 -3.18
CA VAL A 277 -44.30 20.18 -3.57
C VAL A 277 -44.83 19.13 -2.59
N THR A 278 -45.86 18.40 -3.02
CA THR A 278 -46.61 17.44 -2.19
C THR A 278 -46.50 15.98 -2.67
N GLU A 279 -45.85 15.74 -3.81
CA GLU A 279 -45.73 14.39 -4.38
C GLU A 279 -44.61 13.59 -3.69
N ASN A 280 -44.99 12.54 -2.94
CA ASN A 280 -44.05 11.72 -2.17
C ASN A 280 -43.00 10.98 -3.01
N SER A 281 -43.26 10.77 -4.31
CA SER A 281 -42.34 10.09 -5.24
C SER A 281 -40.99 10.82 -5.33
N ILE A 282 -41.02 12.15 -5.41
CA ILE A 282 -39.89 13.07 -5.57
C ILE A 282 -38.84 12.81 -4.49
N PHE A 283 -39.27 12.72 -3.23
CA PHE A 283 -38.40 12.48 -2.08
C PHE A 283 -37.81 11.07 -2.04
N SER A 284 -38.37 10.12 -2.80
CA SER A 284 -37.86 8.74 -2.88
C SER A 284 -36.94 8.47 -4.07
N LEU A 285 -36.93 9.35 -5.08
CA LEU A 285 -36.11 9.19 -6.29
C LEU A 285 -34.65 9.56 -6.03
N LEU A 286 -34.42 10.72 -5.39
CA LEU A 286 -33.08 11.20 -5.05
C LEU A 286 -32.25 10.21 -4.21
N PRO A 287 -32.76 9.67 -3.08
CA PRO A 287 -31.96 8.74 -2.27
C PRO A 287 -31.65 7.43 -2.98
N LYS A 288 -32.58 6.87 -3.76
CA LYS A 288 -32.33 5.64 -4.55
C LYS A 288 -31.28 5.84 -5.62
N TYR A 289 -31.25 7.01 -6.26
CA TYR A 289 -30.21 7.35 -7.23
C TYR A 289 -28.83 7.38 -6.57
N TRP A 290 -28.67 8.16 -5.49
CA TRP A 290 -27.39 8.29 -4.80
C TRP A 290 -26.96 7.03 -4.02
N GLU A 291 -27.89 6.18 -3.58
CA GLU A 291 -27.58 4.84 -3.06
C GLU A 291 -26.96 3.96 -4.15
N GLY A 292 -27.52 3.99 -5.38
CA GLY A 292 -26.97 3.30 -6.54
C GLY A 292 -25.55 3.77 -6.88
N GLU A 293 -25.33 5.08 -6.97
CA GLU A 293 -24.00 5.64 -7.25
C GLU A 293 -23.00 5.41 -6.12
N TYR A 294 -23.43 5.49 -4.85
CA TYR A 294 -22.61 5.10 -3.70
C TYR A 294 -22.13 3.65 -3.82
N HIS A 295 -23.00 2.71 -4.21
CA HIS A 295 -22.61 1.32 -4.38
C HIS A 295 -21.60 1.11 -5.51
N LYS A 296 -21.69 1.87 -6.61
CA LYS A 296 -20.66 1.85 -7.65
C LYS A 296 -19.34 2.43 -7.17
N ASP A 297 -19.36 3.56 -6.47
CA ASP A 297 -18.15 4.17 -5.91
C ASP A 297 -17.43 3.16 -5.00
N MET A 298 -18.19 2.47 -4.13
CA MET A 298 -17.63 1.45 -3.24
C MET A 298 -17.10 0.23 -4.01
N GLU A 299 -17.76 -0.20 -5.09
CA GLU A 299 -17.31 -1.30 -5.95
C GLU A 299 -16.04 -0.93 -6.75
N ALA A 300 -15.98 0.28 -7.32
CA ALA A 300 -14.80 0.83 -7.99
C ALA A 300 -13.61 1.03 -7.03
N LEU A 301 -13.88 1.26 -5.74
CA LEU A 301 -12.88 1.27 -4.67
C LEU A 301 -12.52 -0.12 -4.12
N ASN A 302 -13.12 -1.22 -4.62
CA ASN A 302 -12.96 -2.58 -4.07
C ASN A 302 -13.25 -2.66 -2.56
N VAL A 303 -14.31 -1.97 -2.11
CA VAL A 303 -14.86 -2.15 -0.75
C VAL A 303 -15.70 -3.44 -0.76
N SER A 304 -15.49 -4.32 0.23
CA SER A 304 -16.16 -5.62 0.27
C SER A 304 -17.68 -5.50 0.33
N LYS A 305 -18.38 -6.03 -0.69
CA LYS A 305 -19.84 -5.93 -0.84
C LYS A 305 -20.59 -6.31 0.43
N LEU A 306 -21.63 -5.54 0.74
CA LEU A 306 -22.59 -5.80 1.82
C LEU A 306 -23.61 -6.85 1.38
N ILE A 307 -24.25 -7.52 2.34
CA ILE A 307 -25.35 -8.47 2.05
C ILE A 307 -26.67 -7.67 1.97
N LEU A 308 -26.91 -6.99 0.85
CA LEU A 308 -28.20 -6.38 0.49
C LEU A 308 -28.44 -6.47 -1.03
N VAL A 309 -29.70 -6.26 -1.45
CA VAL A 309 -30.25 -6.69 -2.76
C VAL A 309 -30.68 -5.51 -3.63
N ASN A 310 -30.39 -5.64 -4.93
CA ASN A 310 -30.77 -4.84 -6.11
C ASN A 310 -29.80 -3.79 -6.66
N ASN A 311 -29.73 -3.75 -7.99
CA ASN A 311 -28.86 -2.89 -8.80
C ASN A 311 -29.69 -1.87 -9.59
N SER A 312 -29.12 -0.68 -9.85
CA SER A 312 -29.42 0.22 -10.98
C SER A 312 -28.26 1.21 -11.15
N ILE A 313 -28.01 1.73 -12.36
CA ILE A 313 -26.72 2.33 -12.77
C ILE A 313 -26.94 3.63 -13.59
N TYR A 314 -26.52 4.82 -13.11
CA TYR A 314 -26.35 6.04 -13.95
C TYR A 314 -25.30 7.06 -13.41
N GLU A 315 -24.11 7.13 -14.04
CA GLU A 315 -22.89 7.85 -13.56
C GLU A 315 -23.05 9.34 -13.20
N VAL A 316 -22.38 9.79 -12.11
CA VAL A 316 -21.71 11.11 -11.88
C VAL A 316 -21.20 11.18 -10.42
N LEU A 317 -20.01 11.68 -10.03
CA LEU A 317 -18.75 11.99 -10.74
C LEU A 317 -17.56 12.18 -9.75
N THR A 318 -17.81 12.62 -8.52
CA THR A 318 -16.83 13.19 -7.56
C THR A 318 -15.66 12.29 -7.18
N LEU A 319 -15.86 10.97 -7.13
CA LEU A 319 -14.78 10.00 -6.89
C LEU A 319 -14.02 9.63 -8.17
N CYS A 320 -14.68 9.69 -9.33
CA CYS A 320 -14.06 9.46 -10.64
C CYS A 320 -12.91 10.44 -10.92
N ILE A 321 -13.01 11.70 -10.46
CA ILE A 321 -11.94 12.70 -10.61
C ILE A 321 -10.64 12.25 -9.91
N VAL A 322 -10.72 11.59 -8.76
CA VAL A 322 -9.50 11.08 -8.09
C VAL A 322 -9.04 9.77 -8.73
N LEU A 323 -9.97 8.89 -9.12
CA LEU A 323 -9.66 7.67 -9.86
C LEU A 323 -9.04 7.91 -11.25
N TYR A 324 -9.21 9.11 -11.82
CA TYR A 324 -8.51 9.57 -13.01
C TYR A 324 -7.00 9.77 -12.82
N PHE A 325 -6.58 10.15 -11.60
CA PHE A 325 -5.17 10.40 -11.28
C PHE A 325 -4.50 9.25 -10.53
N LEU A 326 -5.23 8.52 -9.68
CA LEU A 326 -4.75 7.45 -8.81
C LEU A 326 -5.61 6.19 -8.97
N SER A 327 -5.00 5.01 -8.99
CA SER A 327 -5.79 3.77 -8.94
C SER A 327 -6.45 3.58 -7.57
N ALA A 328 -7.55 2.81 -7.51
CA ALA A 328 -8.18 2.41 -6.24
C ALA A 328 -7.19 1.72 -5.28
N ARG A 329 -6.21 0.99 -5.85
CA ARG A 329 -5.10 0.38 -5.12
C ARG A 329 -4.15 1.41 -4.51
N GLN A 330 -3.77 2.45 -5.26
CA GLN A 330 -2.90 3.54 -4.77
C GLN A 330 -3.59 4.33 -3.65
N LEU A 331 -4.89 4.64 -3.80
CA LEU A 331 -5.66 5.30 -2.75
C LEU A 331 -5.75 4.44 -1.47
N ARG A 332 -5.99 3.14 -1.62
CA ARG A 332 -5.97 2.19 -0.51
C ARG A 332 -4.59 2.08 0.16
N LEU A 333 -3.50 2.06 -0.61
CA LEU A 333 -2.14 2.09 -0.07
C LEU A 333 -1.87 3.38 0.72
N ALA A 334 -2.31 4.54 0.22
CA ALA A 334 -2.23 5.80 0.99
C ALA A 334 -2.98 5.69 2.33
N PHE A 335 -4.14 5.02 2.36
CA PHE A 335 -4.92 4.84 3.59
C PHE A 335 -4.33 3.80 4.55
N LEU A 336 -3.58 2.82 4.05
CA LEU A 336 -2.82 1.84 4.85
C LEU A 336 -1.55 2.45 5.46
N MET A 337 -0.91 3.39 4.77
CA MET A 337 0.27 4.10 5.28
C MET A 337 -0.06 5.14 6.38
N HIS A 338 -1.33 5.38 6.67
CA HIS A 338 -1.79 6.36 7.66
C HIS A 338 -2.80 5.75 8.64
N SER A 339 -2.45 5.78 9.94
CA SER A 339 -3.28 5.38 11.08
C SER A 339 -4.77 5.66 10.87
N TRP A 340 -5.60 4.61 10.91
CA TRP A 340 -7.02 4.65 10.53
C TRP A 340 -7.88 5.60 11.38
N LYS A 341 -7.44 5.91 12.60
CA LYS A 341 -8.12 6.80 13.55
C LYS A 341 -7.73 8.27 13.43
N ASP A 342 -6.64 8.59 12.73
CA ASP A 342 -6.07 9.92 12.68
C ASP A 342 -6.42 10.63 11.35
N THR A 343 -6.42 11.97 11.35
CA THR A 343 -6.74 12.79 10.18
C THR A 343 -5.70 12.63 9.08
N LEU A 344 -6.17 12.46 7.84
CA LEU A 344 -5.34 12.35 6.64
C LEU A 344 -5.33 13.66 5.85
N ASP A 345 -4.14 14.12 5.44
CA ASP A 345 -4.00 15.19 4.45
C ASP A 345 -3.97 14.60 3.04
N TYR A 346 -4.75 15.16 2.12
CA TYR A 346 -4.81 14.73 0.73
C TYR A 346 -3.79 15.50 -0.13
N SER A 347 -2.59 15.72 0.40
CA SER A 347 -1.53 16.42 -0.33
C SER A 347 -0.91 15.53 -1.41
N ASN A 348 -0.35 16.15 -2.46
CA ASN A 348 0.35 15.44 -3.53
C ASN A 348 1.49 14.57 -2.97
N ASN A 349 2.16 15.00 -1.89
CA ASN A 349 3.24 14.24 -1.25
C ASN A 349 2.74 12.92 -0.64
N THR A 350 1.56 12.95 -0.01
CA THR A 350 0.91 11.76 0.57
C THR A 350 0.53 10.76 -0.52
N MET A 351 -0.03 11.23 -1.64
CA MET A 351 -0.39 10.39 -2.77
C MET A 351 0.84 9.81 -3.50
N GLU A 352 1.85 10.63 -3.73
CA GLU A 352 3.14 10.24 -4.33
C GLU A 352 3.83 9.15 -3.48
N SER A 353 3.76 9.24 -2.14
CA SER A 353 4.32 8.22 -1.24
C SER A 353 3.69 6.83 -1.45
N ALA A 354 2.39 6.77 -1.74
CA ALA A 354 1.70 5.51 -2.03
C ALA A 354 2.06 4.96 -3.42
N ILE A 355 2.20 5.82 -4.44
CA ILE A 355 2.70 5.44 -5.77
C ILE A 355 4.11 4.85 -5.67
N GLN A 356 4.99 5.49 -4.90
CA GLN A 356 6.36 5.01 -4.68
C GLN A 356 6.40 3.69 -3.93
N TYR A 357 5.53 3.49 -2.93
CA TYR A 357 5.39 2.21 -2.24
C TYR A 357 4.95 1.10 -3.20
N GLU A 358 3.92 1.34 -4.02
CA GLU A 358 3.45 0.40 -5.03
C GLU A 358 4.54 0.04 -6.04
N ARG A 359 5.20 1.05 -6.63
CA ARG A 359 6.31 0.87 -7.58
C ARG A 359 7.44 0.02 -6.96
N PHE A 360 7.84 0.31 -5.72
CA PHE A 360 8.91 -0.41 -5.02
C PHE A 360 8.59 -1.89 -4.76
N ILE A 361 7.37 -2.18 -4.30
CA ILE A 361 6.93 -3.55 -4.02
C ILE A 361 6.67 -4.33 -5.32
N ASN A 362 6.09 -3.69 -6.35
CA ASN A 362 5.87 -4.32 -7.64
C ASN A 362 7.18 -4.72 -8.31
N GLU A 363 8.18 -3.83 -8.29
CA GLU A 363 9.51 -4.12 -8.83
C GLU A 363 10.16 -5.33 -8.15
N PHE A 364 9.98 -5.50 -6.84
CA PHE A 364 10.40 -6.73 -6.15
C PHE A 364 9.66 -7.97 -6.66
N PHE A 365 8.32 -7.94 -6.78
CA PHE A 365 7.55 -9.07 -7.31
C PHE A 365 7.99 -9.45 -8.73
N LEU A 366 8.21 -8.47 -9.61
CA LEU A 366 8.68 -8.69 -10.98
C LEU A 366 10.07 -9.33 -11.02
N ASN A 367 11.00 -8.91 -10.15
CA ASN A 367 12.32 -9.55 -10.03
C ASN A 367 12.22 -11.00 -9.50
N VAL A 368 11.32 -11.28 -8.54
CA VAL A 368 11.09 -12.65 -8.07
C VAL A 368 10.44 -13.51 -9.15
N LYS A 369 9.42 -13.02 -9.88
CA LYS A 369 8.84 -13.73 -11.03
C LYS A 369 9.91 -14.05 -12.10
N ASP A 370 10.82 -13.12 -12.40
CA ASP A 370 11.94 -13.32 -13.34
C ASP A 370 12.94 -14.39 -12.87
N ILE A 371 13.31 -14.37 -11.59
CA ILE A 371 14.12 -15.41 -10.96
C ILE A 371 13.43 -16.78 -11.06
N LEU A 372 12.11 -16.85 -10.79
CA LEU A 372 11.35 -18.10 -10.81
C LEU A 372 11.10 -18.65 -12.22
N ARG A 373 11.02 -17.80 -13.25
CA ARG A 373 10.93 -18.22 -14.65
C ARG A 373 12.23 -18.76 -15.24
N SER A 374 13.39 -18.39 -14.67
CA SER A 374 14.68 -18.90 -15.13
C SER A 374 14.73 -20.44 -15.02
N PRO A 375 15.19 -21.18 -16.05
CA PRO A 375 15.21 -22.64 -16.01
C PRO A 375 16.23 -23.16 -14.98
N THR A 376 15.86 -24.23 -14.27
CA THR A 376 16.71 -24.88 -13.26
C THR A 376 16.63 -26.39 -13.37
N ASP A 377 17.76 -27.07 -13.20
CA ASP A 377 17.80 -28.51 -13.02
C ASP A 377 17.04 -28.96 -11.76
N ILE A 378 16.71 -30.25 -11.69
CA ILE A 378 15.95 -30.88 -10.60
C ILE A 378 16.64 -30.66 -9.23
N THR A 379 17.97 -30.52 -9.22
CA THR A 379 18.80 -30.22 -8.04
C THR A 379 18.68 -28.78 -7.56
N GLY A 380 18.38 -27.82 -8.45
CA GLY A 380 18.21 -26.39 -8.11
C GLY A 380 16.94 -26.07 -7.31
N GLN A 381 16.08 -27.07 -7.07
CA GLN A 381 14.94 -26.95 -6.15
C GLN A 381 15.35 -27.12 -4.68
N PHE A 382 16.51 -27.75 -4.41
CA PHE A 382 16.97 -28.13 -3.07
C PHE A 382 18.40 -27.65 -2.82
N GLU A 383 18.66 -26.36 -3.07
CA GLU A 383 19.91 -25.71 -2.71
C GLU A 383 20.09 -25.64 -1.19
N LYS A 384 21.28 -26.03 -0.72
CA LYS A 384 21.67 -25.88 0.69
C LYS A 384 21.82 -24.39 1.01
N TRP A 385 21.17 -23.94 2.08
CA TRP A 385 21.32 -22.57 2.56
C TRP A 385 22.74 -22.27 3.03
N GLU A 386 23.27 -21.13 2.61
CA GLU A 386 24.51 -20.54 3.11
C GLU A 386 24.18 -19.49 4.19
N ALA A 387 25.20 -18.78 4.68
CA ALA A 387 25.00 -17.73 5.69
C ALA A 387 24.04 -16.62 5.24
N GLU A 388 24.03 -16.30 3.94
CA GLU A 388 23.19 -15.25 3.35
C GLU A 388 21.70 -15.65 3.34
N GLU A 389 21.35 -16.90 2.99
CA GLU A 389 19.97 -17.40 3.09
C GLU A 389 19.51 -17.55 4.54
N ILE A 390 20.39 -18.00 5.44
CA ILE A 390 20.07 -18.15 6.87
C ILE A 390 19.71 -16.80 7.47
N GLU A 391 20.50 -15.75 7.20
CA GLU A 391 20.22 -14.41 7.72
C GLU A 391 18.97 -13.77 7.08
N LEU A 392 18.78 -13.93 5.75
CA LEU A 392 17.56 -13.45 5.10
C LEU A 392 16.31 -14.17 5.61
N ASN A 393 16.37 -15.49 5.83
CA ASN A 393 15.26 -16.24 6.39
C ASN A 393 14.99 -15.86 7.86
N LYS A 394 16.03 -15.68 8.67
CA LYS A 394 15.87 -15.19 10.05
C LYS A 394 15.16 -13.84 10.05
N SER A 395 15.63 -12.88 9.25
CA SER A 395 14.97 -11.59 9.07
C SER A 395 13.52 -11.72 8.58
N PHE A 396 13.23 -12.64 7.66
CA PHE A 396 11.86 -12.89 7.21
C PHE A 396 10.92 -13.28 8.37
N TYR A 397 11.34 -14.18 9.26
CA TYR A 397 10.54 -14.55 10.43
C TYR A 397 10.47 -13.44 11.49
N GLU A 398 11.56 -12.68 11.71
CA GLU A 398 11.55 -11.50 12.58
C GLU A 398 10.56 -10.45 12.07
N LYS A 399 10.63 -10.08 10.79
CA LYS A 399 9.73 -9.10 10.15
C LYS A 399 8.28 -9.58 10.12
N LYS A 400 8.03 -10.87 9.91
CA LYS A 400 6.70 -11.46 10.04
C LYS A 400 6.14 -11.35 11.47
N THR A 401 7.00 -11.43 12.48
CA THR A 401 6.64 -11.23 13.90
C THR A 401 6.35 -9.76 14.17
N SER A 402 7.20 -8.83 13.74
CA SER A 402 6.96 -7.38 13.90
C SER A 402 5.69 -6.89 13.18
N VAL A 403 5.37 -7.44 12.00
CA VAL A 403 4.08 -7.19 11.32
C VAL A 403 2.90 -7.70 12.16
N HIS A 404 3.02 -8.86 12.79
CA HIS A 404 1.98 -9.39 13.68
C HIS A 404 1.79 -8.50 14.92
N GLU A 405 2.88 -8.06 15.54
CA GLU A 405 2.87 -7.15 16.69
C GLU A 405 2.22 -5.81 16.36
N ALA A 406 2.58 -5.20 15.21
CA ALA A 406 1.95 -3.96 14.73
C ALA A 406 0.44 -4.12 14.48
N LEU A 407 0.01 -5.22 13.86
CA LEU A 407 -1.42 -5.50 13.67
C LEU A 407 -2.15 -5.80 14.99
N CYS A 408 -1.47 -6.36 15.98
CA CYS A 408 -2.01 -6.53 17.33
C CYS A 408 -2.11 -5.20 18.09
N ASP A 409 -1.30 -4.19 17.79
CA ASP A 409 -1.37 -2.88 18.45
C ASP A 409 -2.30 -1.88 17.75
N ASN A 410 -3.62 -2.04 17.92
CA ASN A 410 -4.66 -1.21 17.30
C ASN A 410 -4.72 -1.28 15.77
N ILE A 411 -4.29 -2.42 15.19
CA ILE A 411 -4.26 -2.62 13.73
C ILE A 411 -3.41 -1.53 13.06
N ASP A 412 -2.16 -1.40 13.50
CA ASP A 412 -1.19 -0.46 12.93
C ASP A 412 -0.69 -0.97 11.56
N THR A 413 -1.51 -0.69 10.55
CA THR A 413 -1.20 -0.98 9.15
C THR A 413 0.00 -0.19 8.64
N ARG A 414 0.30 0.99 9.21
CA ARG A 414 1.46 1.79 8.81
C ARG A 414 2.75 1.08 9.17
N SER A 415 2.93 0.71 10.45
CA SER A 415 4.12 -0.02 10.88
C SER A 415 4.21 -1.39 10.22
N ALA A 416 3.09 -2.08 9.99
CA ALA A 416 3.09 -3.31 9.19
C ALA A 416 3.62 -3.09 7.75
N LEU A 417 3.20 -2.03 7.05
CA LEU A 417 3.70 -1.69 5.71
C LEU A 417 5.17 -1.26 5.72
N GLU A 418 5.62 -0.53 6.76
CA GLU A 418 7.02 -0.15 6.95
C GLU A 418 7.92 -1.40 7.13
N GLU A 419 7.48 -2.39 7.90
CA GLU A 419 8.21 -3.66 8.08
C GLU A 419 8.20 -4.55 6.83
N MET A 420 7.09 -4.59 6.09
CA MET A 420 7.02 -5.23 4.76
C MET A 420 7.99 -4.58 3.77
N ARG A 421 8.10 -3.25 3.79
CA ARG A 421 9.07 -2.49 2.96
C ARG A 421 10.51 -2.80 3.35
N ALA A 422 10.80 -2.92 4.65
CA ALA A 422 12.12 -3.29 5.15
C ALA A 422 12.53 -4.70 4.70
N LEU A 423 11.61 -5.67 4.75
CA LEU A 423 11.84 -7.04 4.26
C LEU A 423 12.15 -7.07 2.75
N VAL A 424 11.42 -6.30 1.94
CA VAL A 424 11.71 -6.16 0.50
C VAL A 424 13.06 -5.49 0.27
N GLY A 425 13.42 -4.47 1.04
CA GLY A 425 14.74 -3.82 0.97
C GLY A 425 15.88 -4.81 1.21
N GLN A 426 15.77 -5.64 2.25
CA GLN A 426 16.77 -6.67 2.55
C GLN A 426 16.82 -7.78 1.49
N SER A 427 15.68 -8.20 0.96
CA SER A 427 15.59 -9.16 -0.14
C SER A 427 16.24 -8.63 -1.42
N ASN A 428 16.07 -7.35 -1.73
CA ASN A 428 16.73 -6.66 -2.84
C ASN A 428 18.26 -6.60 -2.65
N THR A 429 18.73 -6.29 -1.43
CA THR A 429 20.17 -6.32 -1.09
C THR A 429 20.76 -7.72 -1.28
N TYR A 430 20.07 -8.76 -0.82
CA TYR A 430 20.47 -10.16 -1.03
C TYR A 430 20.56 -10.53 -2.52
N MET A 431 19.52 -10.19 -3.32
CA MET A 431 19.53 -10.44 -4.77
C MET A 431 20.67 -9.69 -5.47
N ALA A 432 21.00 -8.47 -5.04
CA ALA A 432 22.12 -7.69 -5.57
C ALA A 432 23.49 -8.28 -5.18
N ALA A 433 23.64 -8.78 -3.95
CA ALA A 433 24.86 -9.45 -3.48
C ALA A 433 25.13 -10.73 -4.27
N ARG A 434 24.12 -11.62 -4.38
CA ARG A 434 24.19 -12.85 -5.19
C ARG A 434 24.52 -12.55 -6.65
N ARG A 435 23.86 -11.55 -7.27
CA ARG A 435 24.16 -11.08 -8.64
C ARG A 435 25.60 -10.59 -8.79
N SER A 436 26.12 -9.82 -7.83
CA SER A 436 27.51 -9.34 -7.85
C SER A 436 28.53 -10.47 -7.71
N ALA A 437 28.21 -11.50 -6.92
CA ALA A 437 28.99 -12.73 -6.80
C ALA A 437 28.85 -13.68 -8.01
N LYS A 438 27.95 -13.39 -8.97
CA LYS A 438 27.55 -14.27 -10.08
C LYS A 438 26.97 -15.62 -9.63
N LEU A 439 26.32 -15.63 -8.47
CA LEU A 439 25.64 -16.79 -7.91
C LEU A 439 24.11 -16.67 -8.13
N PRO A 440 23.39 -17.78 -8.35
CA PRO A 440 21.94 -17.77 -8.37
C PRO A 440 21.40 -17.44 -6.97
N PRO A 441 20.32 -16.64 -6.85
CA PRO A 441 19.63 -16.43 -5.58
C PRO A 441 18.65 -17.58 -5.30
N ASN A 442 18.48 -17.92 -4.01
CA ASN A 442 17.63 -19.02 -3.58
C ASN A 442 16.15 -18.76 -3.91
N ARG A 443 15.63 -19.56 -4.85
CA ARG A 443 14.30 -19.41 -5.43
C ARG A 443 13.17 -19.62 -4.41
N MET A 444 13.28 -20.65 -3.58
CA MET A 444 12.24 -21.04 -2.63
C MET A 444 12.09 -20.02 -1.49
N LEU A 445 13.20 -19.45 -1.01
CA LEU A 445 13.18 -18.40 0.01
C LEU A 445 12.53 -17.12 -0.53
N LEU A 446 12.96 -16.65 -1.71
CA LEU A 446 12.37 -15.46 -2.36
C LEU A 446 10.89 -15.67 -2.73
N GLN A 447 10.51 -16.86 -3.19
CA GLN A 447 9.11 -17.21 -3.42
C GLN A 447 8.29 -17.17 -2.13
N SER A 448 8.81 -17.70 -1.03
CA SER A 448 8.12 -17.70 0.27
C SER A 448 7.88 -16.28 0.80
N ILE A 449 8.87 -15.40 0.65
CA ILE A 449 8.76 -13.97 0.98
C ILE A 449 7.72 -13.29 0.08
N ALA A 450 7.77 -13.53 -1.23
CA ALA A 450 6.85 -12.93 -2.18
C ALA A 450 5.40 -13.40 -1.99
N LEU A 451 5.17 -14.68 -1.69
CA LEU A 451 3.86 -15.22 -1.34
C LEU A 451 3.31 -14.56 -0.06
N TYR A 452 4.12 -14.48 1.00
CA TYR A 452 3.71 -13.81 2.24
C TYR A 452 3.31 -12.34 2.01
N LEU A 453 4.13 -11.58 1.28
CA LEU A 453 3.82 -10.17 0.96
C LEU A 453 2.56 -10.04 0.10
N THR A 454 2.35 -10.98 -0.83
CA THR A 454 1.13 -11.06 -1.66
C THR A 454 -0.11 -11.32 -0.79
N ASP A 455 -0.03 -12.28 0.14
CA ASP A 455 -1.15 -12.62 1.04
C ASP A 455 -1.47 -11.49 2.03
N MET A 456 -0.46 -10.77 2.53
CA MET A 456 -0.67 -9.56 3.34
C MET A 456 -1.38 -8.47 2.54
N LEU A 457 -0.95 -8.19 1.31
CA LEU A 457 -1.59 -7.19 0.44
C LEU A 457 -3.00 -7.61 0.00
N LYS A 458 -3.26 -8.90 -0.24
CA LYS A 458 -4.63 -9.45 -0.45
C LYS A 458 -5.50 -9.23 0.79
N THR A 459 -4.95 -9.48 1.98
CA THR A 459 -5.65 -9.27 3.26
C THR A 459 -5.94 -7.78 3.50
N PHE A 460 -5.06 -6.88 3.07
CA PHE A 460 -5.33 -5.44 3.11
C PHE A 460 -6.24 -4.94 1.96
N GLY A 461 -6.62 -5.80 1.01
CA GLY A 461 -7.44 -5.46 -0.15
C GLY A 461 -6.70 -4.71 -1.26
N ALA A 462 -5.36 -4.65 -1.22
CA ALA A 462 -4.52 -3.98 -2.21
C ALA A 462 -4.16 -4.86 -3.42
N ILE A 463 -4.42 -6.18 -3.35
CA ILE A 463 -4.35 -7.10 -4.48
C ILE A 463 -5.72 -7.71 -4.71
N GLU A 464 -6.15 -7.72 -5.97
CA GLU A 464 -7.38 -8.32 -6.46
C GLU A 464 -7.05 -9.53 -7.34
N GLY A 465 -7.93 -10.54 -7.35
CA GLY A 465 -7.78 -11.74 -8.18
C GLY A 465 -7.01 -12.90 -7.54
N SER A 466 -6.83 -13.95 -8.34
CA SER A 466 -6.23 -15.24 -7.96
C SER A 466 -4.72 -15.33 -8.20
N GLU A 467 -4.07 -14.22 -8.57
CA GLU A 467 -2.63 -14.18 -8.88
C GLU A 467 -1.78 -14.83 -7.78
N PRO A 468 -0.83 -15.71 -8.11
CA PRO A 468 -0.02 -16.37 -7.10
C PRO A 468 0.95 -15.39 -6.44
N ILE A 469 1.56 -14.47 -7.21
CA ILE A 469 2.57 -13.53 -6.72
C ILE A 469 2.30 -12.13 -7.29
N GLY A 470 2.23 -11.15 -6.39
CA GLY A 470 2.20 -9.73 -6.74
C GLY A 470 0.90 -9.23 -7.34
N PHE A 471 1.00 -8.06 -7.98
CA PHE A 471 -0.15 -7.38 -8.57
C PHE A 471 -0.55 -8.02 -9.92
N PRO A 472 -1.87 -8.11 -10.23
CA PRO A 472 -2.33 -8.57 -11.54
C PRO A 472 -1.90 -7.59 -12.64
N VAL A 473 -1.65 -8.13 -13.84
CA VAL A 473 -1.31 -7.36 -15.04
C VAL A 473 -2.50 -7.36 -15.99
N GLY A 474 -2.98 -6.16 -16.34
CA GLY A 474 -4.25 -5.98 -17.03
C GLY A 474 -5.43 -5.95 -16.05
N GLY A 475 -6.27 -4.91 -16.19
CA GLY A 475 -7.31 -4.59 -15.21
C GLY A 475 -8.44 -5.62 -15.10
N ASN A 476 -9.31 -5.41 -14.10
CA ASN A 476 -10.36 -6.32 -13.64
C ASN A 476 -11.23 -6.94 -14.76
N GLY A 477 -10.79 -8.10 -15.27
CA GLY A 477 -11.45 -8.89 -16.30
C GLY A 477 -10.98 -10.34 -16.26
N GLN A 478 -11.88 -11.29 -16.52
CA GLN A 478 -11.70 -12.72 -16.28
C GLN A 478 -10.79 -13.45 -17.29
N ASN A 479 -9.66 -12.85 -17.68
CA ASN A 479 -8.70 -13.52 -18.54
C ASN A 479 -7.72 -14.34 -17.71
N ALA A 480 -7.82 -15.66 -17.82
CA ALA A 480 -6.91 -16.61 -17.22
C ALA A 480 -5.46 -16.35 -17.68
N ASP A 481 -4.59 -16.05 -16.71
CA ASP A 481 -3.13 -16.06 -16.79
C ASP A 481 -2.54 -15.60 -18.15
N LEU A 482 -2.76 -14.31 -18.44
CA LEU A 482 -2.14 -13.60 -19.56
C LEU A 482 -0.61 -13.76 -19.56
N GLU A 483 0.01 -13.82 -18.39
CA GLU A 483 1.44 -14.06 -18.22
C GLU A 483 1.84 -15.42 -18.80
N SER A 484 1.21 -16.53 -18.38
CA SER A 484 1.49 -17.87 -18.92
C SER A 484 1.31 -17.97 -20.43
N THR A 485 0.36 -17.23 -21.00
CA THR A 485 0.04 -17.26 -22.43
C THR A 485 1.07 -16.48 -23.25
N VAL A 486 1.49 -15.31 -22.78
CA VAL A 486 2.32 -14.36 -23.56
C VAL A 486 3.82 -14.56 -23.32
N MET A 487 4.23 -14.98 -22.11
CA MET A 487 5.65 -15.09 -21.75
C MET A 487 6.49 -16.02 -22.64
N PRO A 488 6.02 -17.18 -23.14
CA PRO A 488 6.81 -18.01 -24.06
C PRO A 488 7.22 -17.26 -25.33
N TYR A 489 6.33 -16.43 -25.88
CA TYR A 489 6.62 -15.62 -27.07
C TYR A 489 7.62 -14.49 -26.78
N LEU A 490 7.50 -13.85 -25.61
CA LEU A 490 8.40 -12.77 -25.20
C LEU A 490 9.80 -13.29 -24.87
N SER A 491 9.93 -14.49 -24.29
CA SER A 491 11.24 -15.15 -24.12
C SER A 491 11.93 -15.37 -25.46
N VAL A 492 11.25 -15.98 -26.44
CA VAL A 492 11.83 -16.21 -27.78
C VAL A 492 12.21 -14.90 -28.48
N LEU A 493 11.38 -13.85 -28.35
CA LEU A 493 11.70 -12.52 -28.90
C LEU A 493 12.91 -11.87 -28.21
N SER A 494 13.04 -12.04 -26.89
CA SER A 494 14.16 -11.54 -26.10
C SER A 494 15.47 -12.23 -26.48
N ASP A 495 15.46 -13.56 -26.61
CA ASP A 495 16.62 -14.36 -27.01
C ASP A 495 17.08 -13.99 -28.43
N PHE A 496 16.14 -13.91 -29.38
CA PHE A 496 16.42 -13.46 -30.76
C PHE A 496 17.02 -12.05 -30.78
N ARG A 497 16.49 -11.12 -29.98
CA ARG A 497 17.03 -9.75 -29.87
C ARG A 497 18.46 -9.75 -29.35
N GLU A 498 18.79 -10.56 -28.34
CA GLU A 498 20.14 -10.58 -27.78
C GLU A 498 21.17 -11.21 -28.74
N ASP A 499 20.80 -12.26 -29.49
CA ASP A 499 21.64 -12.80 -30.57
C ASP A 499 21.92 -11.75 -31.67
N VAL A 500 20.88 -11.05 -32.12
CA VAL A 500 21.00 -9.94 -33.08
C VAL A 500 21.91 -8.82 -32.54
N ARG A 501 21.73 -8.45 -31.27
CA ARG A 501 22.51 -7.42 -30.58
C ARG A 501 23.97 -7.80 -30.41
N LYS A 502 24.27 -9.06 -30.10
CA LYS A 502 25.63 -9.61 -30.01
C LYS A 502 26.35 -9.49 -31.35
N ILE A 503 25.72 -9.95 -32.44
CA ILE A 503 26.26 -9.83 -33.80
C ILE A 503 26.47 -8.35 -34.18
N ALA A 504 25.53 -7.47 -33.82
CA ALA A 504 25.61 -6.04 -34.08
C ALA A 504 26.76 -5.36 -33.29
N ARG A 505 27.01 -5.76 -32.03
CA ARG A 505 28.15 -5.30 -31.22
C ARG A 505 29.49 -5.75 -31.83
N GLU A 506 29.61 -7.04 -32.17
CA GLU A 506 30.82 -7.61 -32.79
C GLU A 506 31.16 -6.93 -34.13
N LYS A 507 30.15 -6.70 -34.97
CA LYS A 507 30.30 -6.04 -36.30
C LYS A 507 30.21 -4.51 -36.27
N LYS A 508 30.02 -3.90 -35.09
CA LYS A 508 29.84 -2.45 -34.89
C LYS A 508 28.71 -1.81 -35.73
N VAL A 509 27.62 -2.54 -35.96
CA VAL A 509 26.47 -2.09 -36.76
C VAL A 509 25.53 -1.24 -35.89
N THR A 510 25.78 0.07 -35.86
CA THR A 510 25.06 1.04 -35.01
C THR A 510 23.55 1.12 -35.31
N GLU A 511 23.15 0.99 -36.56
CA GLU A 511 21.74 1.08 -36.96
C GLU A 511 20.90 -0.11 -36.46
N LEU A 512 21.48 -1.31 -36.44
CA LEU A 512 20.83 -2.51 -35.90
C LEU A 512 20.72 -2.46 -34.37
N LEU A 513 21.71 -1.86 -33.69
CA LEU A 513 21.60 -1.53 -32.26
C LEU A 513 20.47 -0.52 -32.00
N ARG A 514 20.36 0.53 -32.82
CA ARG A 514 19.27 1.52 -32.72
C ARG A 514 17.89 0.86 -32.82
N LEU A 515 17.70 -0.08 -33.74
CA LEU A 515 16.44 -0.85 -33.86
C LEU A 515 16.18 -1.76 -32.64
N CYS A 516 17.23 -2.35 -32.06
CA CYS A 516 17.10 -3.15 -30.83
C CYS A 516 16.77 -2.31 -29.59
N ASP A 517 17.20 -1.05 -29.55
CA ASP A 517 16.85 -0.09 -28.50
C ASP A 517 15.44 0.49 -28.72
N GLU A 518 15.05 0.83 -29.95
CA GLU A 518 13.68 1.27 -30.32
C GLU A 518 12.62 0.21 -29.95
N LEU A 519 12.90 -1.06 -30.25
CA LEU A 519 12.04 -2.18 -29.83
C LEU A 519 11.90 -2.27 -28.30
N ARG A 520 13.00 -2.02 -27.54
CA ARG A 520 13.03 -2.08 -26.07
C ARG A 520 12.31 -0.90 -25.42
N ASP A 521 12.60 0.32 -25.88
CA ASP A 521 12.30 1.56 -25.15
C ASP A 521 11.02 2.26 -25.63
N ASP A 522 10.55 1.93 -26.84
CA ASP A 522 9.38 2.54 -27.47
C ASP A 522 8.30 1.52 -27.83
N THR A 523 8.61 0.45 -28.57
CA THR A 523 7.57 -0.49 -29.08
C THR A 523 7.02 -1.45 -28.03
N LEU A 524 7.88 -2.18 -27.32
CA LEU A 524 7.43 -3.15 -26.30
C LEU A 524 6.70 -2.50 -25.10
N PRO A 525 7.07 -1.30 -24.62
CA PRO A 525 6.33 -0.60 -23.58
C PRO A 525 4.88 -0.26 -23.95
N GLU A 526 4.60 0.00 -25.23
CA GLU A 526 3.22 0.21 -25.74
C GLU A 526 2.35 -1.06 -25.67
N LEU A 527 2.94 -2.22 -25.42
CA LEU A 527 2.29 -3.51 -25.22
C LEU A 527 2.33 -3.98 -23.74
N GLY A 528 2.85 -3.17 -22.81
CA GLY A 528 2.98 -3.57 -21.41
C GLY A 528 4.21 -4.46 -21.12
N VAL A 529 5.22 -4.43 -21.99
CA VAL A 529 6.44 -5.26 -21.85
C VAL A 529 7.65 -4.37 -21.60
N ARG A 530 8.40 -4.65 -20.53
CA ARG A 530 9.69 -4.02 -20.19
C ARG A 530 10.79 -5.07 -20.33
N LEU A 531 11.84 -4.78 -21.11
CA LEU A 531 13.06 -5.60 -21.15
C LEU A 531 14.20 -4.91 -20.40
N GLU A 532 14.92 -5.67 -19.59
CA GLU A 532 16.10 -5.22 -18.84
C GLU A 532 17.32 -6.01 -19.27
N ASP A 533 18.20 -5.37 -20.05
CA ASP A 533 19.47 -5.93 -20.46
C ASP A 533 20.42 -6.07 -19.26
N ARG A 534 21.03 -7.24 -19.06
CA ARG A 534 21.97 -7.52 -17.94
C ARG A 534 23.32 -7.95 -18.50
N ASP A 535 24.41 -7.32 -18.06
CA ASP A 535 25.75 -7.64 -18.60
C ASP A 535 26.17 -9.06 -18.24
N GLY A 536 26.27 -9.93 -19.26
CA GLY A 536 26.68 -11.33 -19.12
C GLY A 536 25.60 -12.27 -18.57
N LEU A 537 24.33 -11.84 -18.52
CA LEU A 537 23.18 -12.65 -18.12
C LEU A 537 22.04 -12.50 -19.14
N PRO A 538 21.08 -13.44 -19.21
CA PRO A 538 19.89 -13.28 -20.04
C PRO A 538 19.13 -11.99 -19.74
N THR A 539 18.56 -11.40 -20.78
CA THR A 539 17.70 -10.21 -20.70
C THR A 539 16.43 -10.54 -19.93
N SER A 540 16.11 -9.71 -18.93
CA SER A 540 14.94 -9.90 -18.07
C SER A 540 13.69 -9.35 -18.73
N VAL A 541 12.67 -10.20 -18.88
CA VAL A 541 11.38 -9.87 -19.48
C VAL A 541 10.39 -9.60 -18.35
N LYS A 542 9.78 -8.41 -18.27
CA LYS A 542 8.79 -8.06 -17.25
C LYS A 542 7.49 -7.59 -17.90
N LEU A 543 6.37 -8.14 -17.44
CA LEU A 543 5.03 -7.65 -17.77
C LEU A 543 4.60 -6.58 -16.77
N VAL A 544 4.14 -5.45 -17.25
CA VAL A 544 3.75 -4.27 -16.47
C VAL A 544 2.55 -3.63 -17.12
N ASP A 545 1.63 -3.04 -16.34
CA ASP A 545 0.49 -2.32 -16.90
C ASP A 545 0.94 -1.24 -17.90
N LYS A 546 0.39 -1.31 -19.12
CA LYS A 546 0.72 -0.41 -20.24
C LYS A 546 0.69 1.07 -19.85
N GLU A 547 -0.35 1.49 -19.14
CA GLU A 547 -0.52 2.89 -18.72
C GLU A 547 0.62 3.36 -17.81
N THR A 548 1.14 2.48 -16.94
CA THR A 548 2.28 2.77 -16.07
C THR A 548 3.55 2.99 -16.90
N LEU A 549 3.83 2.12 -17.88
CA LEU A 549 5.00 2.27 -18.76
C LEU A 549 4.90 3.53 -19.64
N LEU A 550 3.69 3.89 -20.11
CA LEU A 550 3.47 5.12 -20.87
C LEU A 550 3.69 6.38 -20.01
N LYS A 551 3.16 6.40 -18.78
CA LYS A 551 3.41 7.49 -17.81
C LYS A 551 4.91 7.64 -17.50
N GLU A 552 5.62 6.53 -17.24
CA GLU A 552 7.08 6.53 -17.03
C GLU A 552 7.85 7.06 -18.26
N ARG A 553 7.44 6.69 -19.48
CA ARG A 553 8.04 7.17 -20.75
C ARG A 553 7.81 8.67 -20.95
N GLU A 554 6.62 9.18 -20.63
CA GLU A 554 6.34 10.62 -20.64
C GLU A 554 7.14 11.39 -19.58
N GLU A 555 7.22 10.88 -18.35
CA GLU A 555 8.01 11.45 -17.26
C GLU A 555 9.50 11.52 -17.65
N ARG A 556 10.05 10.44 -18.21
CA ARG A 556 11.43 10.38 -18.74
C ARG A 556 11.65 11.43 -19.82
N LYS A 557 10.75 11.53 -20.81
CA LYS A 557 10.83 12.51 -21.89
C LYS A 557 10.76 13.95 -21.38
N LYS A 558 9.86 14.26 -20.44
CA LYS A 558 9.76 15.57 -19.77
C LYS A 558 11.06 15.92 -19.04
N MET A 559 11.64 14.99 -18.29
CA MET A 559 12.93 15.18 -17.60
C MET A 559 14.11 15.39 -18.57
N GLU A 560 14.15 14.66 -19.68
CA GLU A 560 15.17 14.83 -20.72
C GLU A 560 15.05 16.19 -21.43
N ASP A 561 13.84 16.60 -21.79
CA ASP A 561 13.56 17.92 -22.37
C ASP A 561 13.91 19.06 -21.39
N GLU A 562 13.61 18.90 -20.10
CA GLU A 562 14.04 19.85 -19.06
C GLU A 562 15.57 19.92 -18.93
N LYS A 563 16.24 18.76 -18.89
CA LYS A 563 17.71 18.68 -18.79
C LYS A 563 18.37 19.30 -20.01
N LYS A 564 17.78 19.12 -21.20
CA LYS A 564 18.19 19.77 -22.45
C LYS A 564 17.99 21.28 -22.37
N LYS A 565 16.80 21.78 -21.99
CA LYS A 565 16.53 23.21 -21.79
C LYS A 565 17.48 23.85 -20.77
N LYS A 566 17.71 23.21 -19.63
CA LYS A 566 18.67 23.66 -18.59
C LYS A 566 20.10 23.74 -19.14
N LYS A 567 20.52 22.78 -19.98
CA LYS A 567 21.84 22.79 -20.65
C LYS A 567 21.96 23.90 -21.70
N GLU A 568 20.91 24.12 -22.49
CA GLU A 568 20.84 25.18 -23.51
C GLU A 568 20.84 26.58 -22.85
N GLU A 569 20.08 26.77 -21.77
CA GLU A 569 20.06 28.03 -21.01
C GLU A 569 21.40 28.31 -20.33
N ALA A 570 22.04 27.29 -19.76
CA ALA A 570 23.39 27.43 -19.18
C ALA A 570 24.44 27.78 -20.24
N ALA A 571 24.36 27.20 -21.44
CA ALA A 571 25.22 27.55 -22.56
C ALA A 571 24.99 29.00 -23.01
N ARG A 572 23.73 29.44 -23.14
CA ARG A 572 23.39 30.81 -23.51
C ARG A 572 23.89 31.82 -22.46
N LYS A 573 23.66 31.57 -21.18
CA LYS A 573 24.17 32.40 -20.06
C LYS A 573 25.71 32.48 -20.05
N LYS A 574 26.41 31.38 -20.34
CA LYS A 574 27.88 31.39 -20.48
C LYS A 574 28.33 32.27 -21.65
N GLN A 575 27.67 32.15 -22.81
CA GLN A 575 27.98 32.96 -23.99
C GLN A 575 27.68 34.45 -23.75
N GLU A 576 26.55 34.78 -23.11
CA GLU A 576 26.20 36.15 -22.68
C GLU A 576 27.26 36.72 -21.72
N GLN A 577 27.73 35.94 -20.74
CA GLN A 577 28.79 36.34 -19.81
C GLN A 577 30.15 36.53 -20.50
N GLU A 578 30.53 35.65 -21.42
CA GLU A 578 31.76 35.78 -22.22
C GLU A 578 31.72 37.02 -23.12
N MET A 579 30.58 37.28 -23.79
CA MET A 579 30.37 38.48 -24.59
C MET A 579 30.39 39.75 -23.73
N ALA A 580 29.75 39.75 -22.56
CA ALA A 580 29.77 40.89 -21.63
C ALA A 580 31.17 41.13 -21.03
N LYS A 581 31.93 40.06 -20.75
CA LYS A 581 33.34 40.17 -20.32
C LYS A 581 34.19 40.77 -21.45
N LEU A 582 34.07 40.27 -22.68
CA LEU A 582 34.78 40.78 -23.84
C LEU A 582 34.43 42.25 -24.13
N ALA A 583 33.15 42.63 -24.01
CA ALA A 583 32.71 44.01 -24.14
C ALA A 583 33.33 44.92 -23.08
N LYS A 584 33.39 44.49 -21.82
CA LYS A 584 34.10 45.23 -20.75
C LYS A 584 35.59 45.35 -21.03
N MET A 585 36.26 44.27 -21.46
CA MET A 585 37.69 44.29 -21.78
C MET A 585 38.03 45.17 -22.99
N LYS A 586 37.06 45.47 -23.88
CA LYS A 586 37.22 46.41 -25.01
C LYS A 586 37.17 47.89 -24.63
N VAL A 587 36.66 48.25 -23.45
CA VAL A 587 36.56 49.66 -23.02
C VAL A 587 37.94 50.19 -22.66
N LYS A 588 38.39 51.27 -23.31
CA LYS A 588 39.65 51.93 -22.95
C LYS A 588 39.53 52.55 -21.55
N PRO A 589 40.57 52.46 -20.69
CA PRO A 589 40.56 53.08 -19.36
C PRO A 589 40.24 54.58 -19.41
N SER A 590 40.76 55.30 -20.41
CA SER A 590 40.54 56.74 -20.62
C SER A 590 39.14 57.11 -21.09
N GLU A 591 38.35 56.15 -21.57
CA GLU A 591 36.95 56.33 -21.99
C GLU A 591 35.98 55.90 -20.88
N MET A 592 36.42 55.05 -19.94
CA MET A 592 35.60 54.42 -18.89
C MET A 592 34.75 55.39 -18.05
N PHE A 593 35.32 56.52 -17.64
CA PHE A 593 34.62 57.51 -16.80
C PHE A 593 34.02 58.67 -17.60
N ARG A 594 34.45 58.88 -18.86
CA ARG A 594 33.98 59.98 -19.71
C ARG A 594 32.52 59.82 -20.15
N SER A 595 31.97 58.62 -20.06
CA SER A 595 30.54 58.33 -20.29
C SER A 595 29.65 58.56 -19.06
N GLU A 596 30.22 58.78 -17.87
CA GLU A 596 29.47 59.05 -16.62
C GLU A 596 29.35 60.56 -16.36
N THR A 597 28.85 61.31 -17.36
CA THR A 597 28.65 62.77 -17.29
C THR A 597 27.56 63.20 -16.30
N ASP A 598 26.76 62.24 -15.82
CA ASP A 598 25.82 62.39 -14.72
C ASP A 598 26.50 62.44 -13.33
N LYS A 599 27.77 62.02 -13.24
CA LYS A 599 28.52 61.89 -11.98
C LYS A 599 29.81 62.71 -11.92
N TYR A 600 30.40 63.03 -13.07
CA TYR A 600 31.68 63.74 -13.16
C TYR A 600 31.65 64.82 -14.24
N SER A 601 32.06 66.04 -13.87
CA SER A 601 32.00 67.21 -14.75
C SER A 601 33.33 67.54 -15.45
N ASN A 602 34.47 67.11 -14.90
CA ASN A 602 35.79 67.49 -15.40
C ASN A 602 36.80 66.34 -15.26
N PHE A 603 37.64 66.14 -16.28
CA PHE A 603 38.52 64.99 -16.45
C PHE A 603 39.95 65.42 -16.84
N ASP A 604 40.96 64.67 -16.41
CA ASP A 604 42.34 64.90 -16.81
C ASP A 604 42.69 64.35 -18.21
N GLU A 605 43.94 64.57 -18.64
CA GLU A 605 44.46 64.08 -19.92
C GLU A 605 44.38 62.55 -20.07
N THR A 606 44.44 61.81 -18.96
CA THR A 606 44.27 60.35 -18.94
C THR A 606 42.81 59.92 -18.95
N GLY A 607 41.86 60.85 -18.85
CA GLY A 607 40.42 60.58 -18.77
C GLY A 607 39.93 60.21 -17.37
N PHE A 608 40.74 60.45 -16.34
CA PHE A 608 40.36 60.24 -14.96
C PHE A 608 39.53 61.42 -14.43
N PRO A 609 38.40 61.20 -13.72
CA PRO A 609 37.58 62.29 -13.22
C PRO A 609 38.30 63.04 -12.09
N ALA A 610 38.32 64.37 -12.19
CA ALA A 610 38.89 65.27 -11.18
C ALA A 610 37.83 65.91 -10.29
N HIS A 611 36.62 66.13 -10.84
CA HIS A 611 35.51 66.80 -10.15
C HIS A 611 34.22 65.96 -10.24
N ASP A 612 33.36 66.08 -9.23
CA ASP A 612 32.00 65.52 -9.23
C ASP A 612 31.03 66.29 -10.16
N ALA A 613 29.78 65.85 -10.23
CA ALA A 613 28.73 66.45 -11.06
C ALA A 613 28.43 67.92 -10.70
N GLU A 614 28.66 68.31 -9.44
CA GLU A 614 28.48 69.68 -8.95
C GLU A 614 29.71 70.58 -9.18
N GLY A 615 30.78 70.05 -9.78
CA GLY A 615 31.99 70.81 -10.11
C GLY A 615 32.96 70.98 -8.92
N LYS A 616 32.92 70.09 -7.93
CA LYS A 616 33.80 70.12 -6.76
C LYS A 616 34.85 69.01 -6.83
N GLU A 617 36.05 69.28 -6.31
CA GLU A 617 37.15 68.30 -6.30
C GLU A 617 36.77 67.02 -5.54
N LEU A 618 37.07 65.86 -6.15
CA LEU A 618 36.75 64.57 -5.57
C LEU A 618 37.51 64.32 -4.26
N SER A 619 36.79 63.85 -3.23
CA SER A 619 37.41 63.50 -1.94
C SER A 619 38.51 62.43 -2.09
N LYS A 620 39.58 62.53 -1.30
CA LYS A 620 40.73 61.60 -1.34
C LYS A 620 40.33 60.12 -1.21
N GLY A 621 39.24 59.82 -0.49
CA GLY A 621 38.69 58.46 -0.36
C GLY A 621 38.02 57.96 -1.65
N LEU A 622 37.23 58.82 -2.31
CA LEU A 622 36.56 58.50 -3.56
C LEU A 622 37.55 58.39 -4.72
N ALA A 623 38.48 59.34 -4.84
CA ALA A 623 39.56 59.30 -5.84
C ALA A 623 40.40 58.02 -5.74
N LYS A 624 40.74 57.57 -4.52
CA LYS A 624 41.45 56.29 -4.31
C LYS A 624 40.63 55.06 -4.72
N LYS A 625 39.29 55.11 -4.61
CA LYS A 625 38.39 54.04 -5.07
C LYS A 625 38.28 54.02 -6.59
N LEU A 626 38.16 55.18 -7.23
CA LEU A 626 38.10 55.30 -8.70
C LEU A 626 39.44 54.93 -9.36
N ARG A 627 40.59 55.30 -8.78
CA ARG A 627 41.90 54.91 -9.30
C ARG A 627 42.10 53.39 -9.28
N LYS A 628 41.64 52.68 -8.24
CA LYS A 628 41.63 51.20 -8.24
C LYS A 628 40.74 50.60 -9.34
N LEU A 629 39.64 51.25 -9.72
CA LEU A 629 38.78 50.81 -10.83
C LEU A 629 39.46 51.08 -12.18
N TYR A 630 40.13 52.22 -12.34
CA TYR A 630 40.93 52.54 -13.52
C TYR A 630 42.06 51.53 -13.74
N GLU A 631 42.88 51.27 -12.70
CA GLU A 631 43.98 50.28 -12.72
C GLU A 631 43.47 48.85 -13.05
N ALA A 632 42.31 48.47 -12.51
CA ALA A 632 41.69 47.18 -12.81
C ALA A 632 41.20 47.09 -14.28
N GLN A 633 40.62 48.17 -14.81
CA GLN A 633 40.19 48.25 -16.21
C GLN A 633 41.38 48.29 -17.17
N GLU A 634 42.46 48.98 -16.81
CA GLU A 634 43.72 49.02 -17.58
C GLU A 634 44.33 47.62 -17.71
N LYS A 635 44.34 46.84 -16.63
CA LYS A 635 44.76 45.44 -16.69
C LYS A 635 43.89 44.62 -17.65
N LEU A 636 42.56 44.74 -17.57
CA LEU A 636 41.62 44.03 -18.44
C LEU A 636 41.75 44.42 -19.93
N TYR A 637 41.99 45.70 -20.20
CA TYR A 637 42.20 46.21 -21.56
C TYR A 637 43.55 45.77 -22.14
N ASN A 638 44.61 45.73 -21.33
CA ASN A 638 45.91 45.20 -21.74
C ASN A 638 45.87 43.68 -21.99
N GLU A 639 45.14 42.91 -21.18
CA GLU A 639 44.86 41.50 -21.44
C GLU A 639 44.11 41.30 -22.78
N TYR A 640 43.16 42.18 -23.12
CA TYR A 640 42.50 42.17 -24.44
C TYR A 640 43.47 42.46 -25.59
N LEU A 641 44.27 43.53 -25.50
CA LEU A 641 45.24 43.88 -26.54
C LEU A 641 46.22 42.73 -26.83
N GLN A 642 46.76 42.10 -25.79
CA GLN A 642 47.64 40.92 -25.93
C GLN A 642 46.90 39.74 -26.59
N SER A 643 45.64 39.49 -26.22
CA SER A 643 44.85 38.43 -26.86
C SER A 643 44.57 38.70 -28.35
N THR A 644 44.40 39.95 -28.75
CA THR A 644 44.20 40.33 -30.17
C THR A 644 45.49 40.34 -30.99
N GLN A 645 46.65 40.63 -30.39
CA GLN A 645 47.94 40.59 -31.09
C GLN A 645 48.44 39.16 -31.34
N ASN A 646 48.11 38.21 -30.46
CA ASN A 646 48.46 36.79 -30.62
C ASN A 646 47.43 35.99 -31.45
N GLY A 647 46.38 36.63 -31.96
CA GLY A 647 45.26 36.00 -32.67
C GLY A 647 45.10 36.44 -34.13
N SER A 648 46.15 36.97 -34.74
CA SER A 648 46.21 37.38 -36.16
C SER A 648 47.21 36.57 -36.97
#